data_AF-A0A929G3G7-F1
#
_entry.id   AF-A0A929G3G7-F1
#
_cell.length_a   1.000
_cell.length_b   1.000
_cell.length_c   1.000
_cell.angle_alpha   90.00
_cell.angle_beta   90.00
_cell.angle_gamma   90.00
#
_symmetry.space_group_name_H-M   'P 1'
#
loop_
_entity.id
_entity.type
_entity.pdbx_description
1 polymer ?
#
loop_
_entity_poly.entity_id
_entity_poly.type
_entity_poly.pdbx_seq_one_letter_code
_entity_poly.pdbx_strand_id
1 'polypeptide(L)'
;MEKLYIATNTLNFNNILTTESISPEAFYTNRKFGYKRFTKVEPNPFINSILAYDKIPLFKIGETDFDEYPLIIEISKELIIDSITNSSENNGIKIFQLNKTIYFHPSKVRFLFFKEKELNTTLIKVEPSIGTKLLPVYKKAISLISNNNASFDWDKSFISKLSDLPNNEVSKQIDIDSKTNKLKGFYYSYFLGIILSSSIKEKTLKEEFILISQLILEFFNQKGKQTSSSQNIIDKLESFKVSIDNAIGNKKVLKEELVKAKYIDDSNINEQSKLVNFLKGLKLEKESVYQQLENKIKDSENDILFLIDDLKEYLTNPYSKQILSVKTSRITRYVSELKKEERKKTDPLSLIENLNFNGFKITQLEDNFFEKGKADLYRNIINDIFDYPINNIQTFKEEKINLAFKVGAILKEYIPNWENSKERDYFNSLMDNIENYQPFDLKSHSSILLQSIALFIQKGEEAEKLIDSLRKNQLSDYRIALGLWGSIFGFSALPKTITNLLFEKENIESTRRLYQDVQDKLHNSHLEVSFNIESLVKRPVKIKDEETPTKRIKTQSVKQVQPNKEKRSSVIEQKPVSSQQTNDNPKCPKCGSEMILRYRKKDNKPFYGCSKYGWDKKTSCDGTLQLKDIPVNKETKKDLSTVIIEFININGHSKLSDIIPFVKEKLNIKYNVSNIESYIKDFLKEELELDKLGKSKGVKKRDKGMFK
;
A
#
# COMPACT_ATOMS: atom_id res chain seq x y z
N MET A 1 20.60 26.09 -16.82
CA MET A 1 20.28 26.65 -15.49
C MET A 1 21.51 26.56 -14.62
N GLU A 2 21.88 27.66 -13.96
CA GLU A 2 23.00 27.70 -13.02
C GLU A 2 22.66 26.84 -11.79
N LYS A 3 23.62 26.06 -11.31
CA LYS A 3 23.45 25.07 -10.24
C LYS A 3 24.34 25.42 -9.07
N LEU A 4 23.83 25.21 -7.86
CA LEU A 4 24.56 25.38 -6.61
C LEU A 4 24.52 24.08 -5.82
N TYR A 5 25.45 23.92 -4.89
CA TYR A 5 25.70 22.67 -4.18
C TYR A 5 25.72 22.91 -2.67
N ILE A 6 24.84 22.24 -1.93
CA ILE A 6 24.77 22.32 -0.46
C ILE A 6 25.31 21.02 0.13
N ALA A 7 26.30 21.11 1.00
CA ALA A 7 26.85 19.96 1.71
C ALA A 7 25.99 19.57 2.91
N THR A 8 25.77 18.26 3.08
CA THR A 8 25.04 17.66 4.21
C THR A 8 25.47 16.20 4.41
N ASN A 9 24.74 15.42 5.19
CA ASN A 9 25.00 13.99 5.40
C ASN A 9 23.72 13.15 5.25
N THR A 10 23.91 11.83 5.20
CA THR A 10 22.81 10.87 5.08
C THR A 10 21.92 10.77 6.32
N LEU A 11 22.37 11.21 7.50
CA LEU A 11 21.52 11.27 8.70
C LEU A 11 20.39 12.29 8.56
N ASN A 12 20.64 13.38 7.83
CA ASN A 12 19.63 14.40 7.52
C ASN A 12 18.65 13.98 6.43
N PHE A 13 18.99 12.99 5.61
CA PHE A 13 18.23 12.66 4.39
C PHE A 13 16.77 12.28 4.68
N ASN A 14 16.52 11.54 5.75
CA ASN A 14 15.15 11.25 6.22
C ASN A 14 14.36 12.51 6.56
N ASN A 15 14.99 13.46 7.25
CA ASN A 15 14.35 14.70 7.67
C ASN A 15 14.04 15.61 6.47
N ILE A 16 15.03 15.72 5.57
CA ILE A 16 14.95 16.42 4.29
C ILE A 16 13.76 15.88 3.47
N LEU A 17 13.65 14.58 3.27
CA LEU A 17 12.56 14.00 2.47
C LEU A 17 11.21 13.95 3.19
N THR A 18 11.19 14.06 4.53
CA THR A 18 9.93 14.19 5.28
C THR A 18 9.29 15.56 5.08
N THR A 19 10.12 16.60 4.97
CA THR A 19 9.65 17.99 4.83
C THR A 19 9.77 18.53 3.41
N GLU A 20 10.44 17.80 2.52
CA GLU A 20 10.84 18.26 1.19
C GLU A 20 11.57 19.60 1.24
N SER A 21 12.42 19.78 2.26
CA SER A 21 13.11 21.04 2.49
C SER A 21 14.42 20.85 3.24
N ILE A 22 15.28 21.85 3.18
CA ILE A 22 16.41 22.02 4.10
C ILE A 22 16.35 23.42 4.72
N SER A 23 16.66 23.51 6.01
CA SER A 23 16.69 24.78 6.74
C SER A 23 18.01 24.91 7.50
N PRO A 24 18.36 26.11 7.98
CA PRO A 24 19.41 26.25 8.99
C PRO A 24 19.11 25.39 10.23
N GLU A 25 20.16 24.94 10.94
CA GLU A 25 20.05 24.06 12.11
C GLU A 25 19.10 24.63 13.18
N ALA A 26 19.17 25.95 13.44
CA ALA A 26 18.32 26.63 14.43
C ALA A 26 16.82 26.43 14.22
N PHE A 27 16.38 26.10 13.00
CA PHE A 27 14.97 26.01 12.67
C PHE A 27 14.42 24.68 13.20
N TYR A 28 15.20 23.60 13.15
CA TYR A 28 14.73 22.26 13.45
C TYR A 28 14.33 22.07 14.90
N THR A 29 15.10 22.60 15.85
CA THR A 29 14.78 22.50 17.29
C THR A 29 13.48 23.22 17.64
N ASN A 30 13.16 24.28 16.88
CA ASN A 30 12.00 25.14 17.09
C ASN A 30 10.76 24.75 16.24
N ARG A 31 10.92 23.87 15.25
CA ARG A 31 9.81 23.36 14.43
C ARG A 31 8.81 22.57 15.29
N LYS A 32 7.53 22.73 14.95
CA LYS A 32 6.40 22.07 15.64
C LYS A 32 6.03 20.71 15.03
N PHE A 33 6.69 20.30 13.95
CA PHE A 33 6.47 19.05 13.22
C PHE A 33 7.80 18.49 12.67
N GLY A 34 7.77 17.27 12.15
CA GLY A 34 8.95 16.61 11.58
C GLY A 34 10.02 16.28 12.64
N TYR A 35 11.26 16.07 12.19
CA TYR A 35 12.36 15.78 13.10
C TYR A 35 12.99 17.08 13.61
N LYS A 36 13.21 17.13 14.93
CA LYS A 36 13.81 18.28 15.62
C LYS A 36 15.34 18.31 15.62
N ARG A 37 15.97 17.47 14.79
CA ARG A 37 17.42 17.29 14.75
C ARG A 37 17.96 17.54 13.35
N PHE A 38 19.17 18.10 13.31
CA PHE A 38 19.96 18.27 12.10
C PHE A 38 21.43 18.03 12.46
N THR A 39 22.11 17.18 11.70
CA THR A 39 23.54 16.88 11.92
C THR A 39 24.35 17.71 10.95
N LYS A 40 25.25 18.56 11.45
CA LYS A 40 26.09 19.41 10.59
C LYS A 40 27.25 18.66 9.96
N VAL A 41 27.82 19.28 8.94
CA VAL A 41 29.07 18.86 8.31
C VAL A 41 30.03 20.05 8.24
N GLU A 42 31.33 19.80 8.22
CA GLU A 42 32.34 20.87 8.20
C GLU A 42 32.16 21.89 7.05
N PRO A 43 31.75 21.49 5.82
CA PRO A 43 31.45 22.47 4.75
C PRO A 43 30.16 23.26 4.96
N ASN A 44 29.37 22.98 5.98
CA ASN A 44 28.15 23.70 6.31
C ASN A 44 27.97 23.76 7.85
N PRO A 45 28.84 24.49 8.57
CA PRO A 45 28.98 24.38 10.02
C PRO A 45 28.09 25.35 10.81
N PHE A 46 27.46 26.28 10.11
CA PHE A 46 26.70 27.37 10.70
C PHE A 46 25.33 26.93 11.20
N ILE A 47 24.83 27.63 12.22
CA ILE A 47 23.58 27.31 12.91
C ILE A 47 22.42 28.06 12.26
N ASN A 48 22.63 29.32 11.89
CA ASN A 48 21.61 30.21 11.35
C ASN A 48 21.70 30.38 9.82
N SER A 49 22.71 29.78 9.19
CA SER A 49 22.89 29.85 7.74
C SER A 49 23.20 28.49 7.10
N ILE A 50 22.75 28.34 5.85
CA ILE A 50 23.13 27.27 4.93
C ILE A 50 24.17 27.84 3.97
N LEU A 51 25.21 27.07 3.69
CA LEU A 51 26.20 27.38 2.64
C LEU A 51 25.88 26.63 1.35
N ALA A 52 25.82 27.36 0.24
CA ALA A 52 25.72 26.81 -1.12
C ALA A 52 26.93 27.23 -1.96
N TYR A 53 27.54 26.28 -2.66
CA TYR A 53 28.76 26.46 -3.44
C TYR A 53 28.46 26.43 -4.94
N ASP A 54 29.24 27.14 -5.76
CA ASP A 54 29.14 27.08 -7.23
C ASP A 54 29.76 25.82 -7.86
N LYS A 55 30.55 25.07 -7.10
CA LYS A 55 31.12 23.76 -7.45
C LYS A 55 30.87 22.75 -6.34
N ILE A 56 30.98 21.46 -6.64
CA ILE A 56 30.75 20.39 -5.64
C ILE A 56 31.91 20.35 -4.62
N PRO A 57 31.65 20.58 -3.32
CA PRO A 57 32.65 20.39 -2.28
C PRO A 57 32.84 18.89 -2.00
N LEU A 58 34.04 18.37 -2.21
CA LEU A 58 34.40 17.00 -1.83
C LEU A 58 34.93 17.01 -0.41
N PHE A 59 34.26 16.30 0.50
CA PHE A 59 34.63 16.25 1.92
C PHE A 59 34.44 14.84 2.48
N LYS A 60 35.00 14.62 3.67
CA LYS A 60 34.89 13.36 4.41
C LYS A 60 34.17 13.60 5.73
N ILE A 61 33.45 12.59 6.18
CA ILE A 61 32.94 12.51 7.54
C ILE A 61 33.88 11.58 8.31
N GLY A 62 34.20 11.94 9.55
CA GLY A 62 35.06 11.13 10.42
C GLY A 62 34.43 9.77 10.76
N GLU A 63 35.17 8.92 11.45
CA GLU A 63 34.60 7.68 11.99
C GLU A 63 33.53 8.03 13.04
N THR A 64 32.32 7.52 12.85
CA THR A 64 31.22 7.68 13.80
C THR A 64 30.61 6.32 14.09
N ASP A 65 29.94 6.18 15.23
CA ASP A 65 29.18 4.97 15.59
C ASP A 65 27.94 4.75 14.69
N PHE A 66 27.63 5.69 13.80
CA PHE A 66 26.49 5.66 12.91
C PHE A 66 26.93 5.44 11.46
N ASP A 67 26.06 4.82 10.65
CA ASP A 67 26.27 4.81 9.18
C ASP A 67 25.94 6.19 8.59
N GLU A 68 26.84 7.15 8.84
CA GLU A 68 26.81 8.51 8.34
C GLU A 68 27.75 8.65 7.15
N TYR A 69 27.24 9.19 6.04
CA TYR A 69 28.01 9.39 4.82
C TYR A 69 27.83 10.80 4.25
N PRO A 70 28.85 11.36 3.57
CA PRO A 70 28.72 12.62 2.86
C PRO A 70 27.59 12.60 1.83
N LEU A 71 26.86 13.71 1.74
CA LEU A 71 25.79 13.91 0.76
C LEU A 71 25.83 15.34 0.24
N ILE A 72 25.61 15.51 -1.06
CA ILE A 72 25.45 16.84 -1.68
C ILE A 72 24.02 17.00 -2.19
N ILE A 73 23.43 18.15 -1.93
CA ILE A 73 22.19 18.59 -2.57
C ILE A 73 22.59 19.54 -3.69
N GLU A 74 22.48 19.10 -4.93
CA GLU A 74 22.51 19.99 -6.08
C GLU A 74 21.14 20.66 -6.20
N ILE A 75 21.13 21.98 -6.30
CA ILE A 75 19.91 22.77 -6.42
C ILE A 75 20.06 23.79 -7.54
N SER A 76 18.97 24.01 -8.30
CA SER A 76 18.93 25.10 -9.26
C SER A 76 18.97 26.44 -8.54
N LYS A 77 19.82 27.37 -9.00
CA LYS A 77 19.93 28.71 -8.40
C LYS A 77 18.61 29.47 -8.44
N GLU A 78 17.77 29.20 -9.43
CA GLU A 78 16.44 29.83 -9.54
C GLU A 78 15.54 29.53 -8.33
N LEU A 79 15.69 28.38 -7.67
CA LEU A 79 14.90 28.03 -6.48
C LEU A 79 15.33 28.79 -5.22
N ILE A 80 16.56 29.31 -5.20
CA ILE A 80 17.17 29.86 -3.99
C ILE A 80 17.61 31.31 -4.14
N ILE A 81 17.43 31.92 -5.31
CA ILE A 81 17.89 33.28 -5.60
C ILE A 81 17.35 34.29 -4.59
N ASP A 82 16.07 34.20 -4.21
CA ASP A 82 15.40 35.08 -3.24
C ASP A 82 15.76 34.76 -1.76
N SER A 83 16.53 33.69 -1.56
CA SER A 83 17.00 33.23 -0.25
C SER A 83 18.49 33.49 -0.02
N ILE A 84 19.21 33.98 -1.04
CA ILE A 84 20.63 34.35 -0.90
C ILE A 84 20.70 35.69 -0.17
N THR A 85 21.36 35.68 0.98
CA THR A 85 21.56 36.88 1.82
C THR A 85 22.92 37.51 1.55
N ASN A 86 23.97 36.68 1.48
CA ASN A 86 25.33 37.10 1.20
C ASN A 86 25.97 36.19 0.15
N SER A 87 26.97 36.72 -0.56
CA SER A 87 27.87 35.95 -1.42
C SER A 87 29.32 36.36 -1.21
N SER A 88 30.22 35.40 -1.26
CA SER A 88 31.67 35.62 -1.19
C SER A 88 32.39 34.76 -2.22
N GLU A 89 33.61 35.12 -2.58
CA GLU A 89 34.48 34.28 -3.39
C GLU A 89 35.78 34.04 -2.64
N ASN A 90 36.12 32.77 -2.42
CA ASN A 90 37.36 32.35 -1.76
C ASN A 90 38.01 31.25 -2.59
N ASN A 91 39.30 31.39 -2.90
CA ASN A 91 40.08 30.41 -3.67
C ASN A 91 39.41 29.99 -5.00
N GLY A 92 38.76 30.94 -5.70
CA GLY A 92 38.09 30.68 -6.99
C GLY A 92 36.80 29.85 -6.88
N ILE A 93 36.20 29.80 -5.69
CA ILE A 93 34.91 29.18 -5.39
C ILE A 93 33.96 30.26 -4.88
N LYS A 94 32.79 30.39 -5.50
CA LYS A 94 31.73 31.27 -5.01
C LYS A 94 30.88 30.53 -3.99
N ILE A 95 30.65 31.19 -2.86
CA ILE A 95 29.90 30.67 -1.73
C ILE A 95 28.76 31.64 -1.43
N PHE A 96 27.55 31.11 -1.33
CA PHE A 96 26.32 31.82 -1.04
C PHE A 96 25.83 31.42 0.35
N GLN A 97 25.44 32.40 1.18
CA GLN A 97 24.83 32.17 2.50
C GLN A 97 23.33 32.41 2.43
N LEU A 98 22.55 31.46 2.97
CA LEU A 98 21.10 31.51 3.01
C LEU A 98 20.60 31.36 4.44
N ASN A 99 19.60 32.13 4.86
CA ASN A 99 18.99 32.07 6.21
C ASN A 99 17.48 31.80 6.18
N LYS A 100 17.00 31.07 5.16
CA LYS A 100 15.58 30.69 5.00
C LYS A 100 15.45 29.19 4.79
N THR A 101 14.25 28.65 5.01
CA THR A 101 13.92 27.28 4.59
C THR A 101 13.91 27.22 3.06
N ILE A 102 14.63 26.26 2.50
CA ILE A 102 14.68 25.98 1.07
C ILE A 102 13.77 24.79 0.78
N TYR A 103 12.64 25.05 0.13
CA TYR A 103 11.73 24.00 -0.32
C TYR A 103 12.19 23.39 -1.65
N PHE A 104 12.10 22.07 -1.76
CA PHE A 104 12.57 21.35 -2.92
C PHE A 104 11.46 21.13 -3.95
N HIS A 105 11.86 21.26 -5.21
CA HIS A 105 11.11 20.75 -6.34
C HIS A 105 11.85 19.56 -6.97
N PRO A 106 11.21 18.40 -7.23
CA PRO A 106 11.88 17.20 -7.74
C PRO A 106 12.63 17.37 -9.07
N SER A 107 12.22 18.33 -9.91
CA SER A 107 12.90 18.63 -11.19
C SER A 107 14.06 19.62 -11.06
N LYS A 108 14.24 20.23 -9.89
CA LYS A 108 15.23 21.30 -9.64
C LYS A 108 16.25 20.94 -8.57
N VAL A 109 16.14 19.75 -7.99
CA VAL A 109 17.07 19.22 -6.98
C VAL A 109 17.63 17.88 -7.43
N ARG A 110 18.89 17.60 -7.05
CA ARG A 110 19.44 16.24 -7.06
C ARG A 110 20.18 15.95 -5.76
N PHE A 111 20.03 14.73 -5.26
CA PHE A 111 20.77 14.20 -4.11
C PHE A 111 21.93 13.36 -4.64
N LEU A 112 23.15 13.86 -4.47
CA LEU A 112 24.36 13.29 -5.03
C LEU A 112 25.16 12.55 -3.96
N PHE A 113 25.24 11.24 -4.10
CA PHE A 113 26.01 10.35 -3.23
C PHE A 113 27.43 10.15 -3.77
N PHE A 114 28.39 9.99 -2.86
CA PHE A 114 29.79 9.78 -3.22
C PHE A 114 30.04 8.34 -3.69
N LYS A 115 29.38 7.36 -3.06
CA LYS A 115 29.51 5.94 -3.43
C LYS A 115 28.17 5.21 -3.49
N GLU A 116 28.11 4.18 -4.32
CA GLU A 116 26.92 3.33 -4.48
C GLU A 116 26.52 2.60 -3.19
N LYS A 117 27.50 2.15 -2.40
CA LYS A 117 27.22 1.51 -1.10
C LYS A 117 26.49 2.46 -0.16
N GLU A 118 26.92 3.72 -0.11
CA GLU A 118 26.36 4.76 0.78
C GLU A 118 24.92 5.10 0.38
N LEU A 119 24.67 5.21 -0.93
CA LEU A 119 23.33 5.35 -1.52
C LEU A 119 22.42 4.19 -1.11
N ASN A 120 22.85 2.95 -1.35
CA ASN A 120 22.04 1.76 -1.08
C ASN A 120 21.72 1.63 0.41
N THR A 121 22.71 1.79 1.29
CA THR A 121 22.50 1.77 2.75
C THR A 121 21.51 2.85 3.18
N THR A 122 21.61 4.06 2.62
CA THR A 122 20.71 5.16 2.94
C THR A 122 19.28 4.84 2.50
N LEU A 123 19.08 4.37 1.27
CA LEU A 123 17.74 4.02 0.77
C LEU A 123 17.07 2.91 1.58
N ILE A 124 17.82 1.88 1.98
CA ILE A 124 17.32 0.78 2.83
C ILE A 124 16.77 1.31 4.17
N LYS A 125 17.40 2.35 4.74
CA LYS A 125 16.96 2.97 6.00
C LYS A 125 15.79 3.94 5.81
N VAL A 126 15.73 4.60 4.66
CA VAL A 126 14.77 5.68 4.39
C VAL A 126 13.44 5.15 3.90
N GLU A 127 13.44 4.09 3.09
CA GLU A 127 12.22 3.49 2.54
C GLU A 127 11.19 3.03 3.59
N PRO A 128 11.57 2.36 4.70
CA PRO A 128 10.62 1.98 5.75
C PRO A 128 10.24 3.14 6.69
N SER A 129 10.95 4.28 6.65
CA SER A 129 10.69 5.40 7.56
C SER A 129 9.26 5.95 7.39
N ILE A 130 8.58 6.23 8.51
CA ILE A 130 7.19 6.70 8.51
C ILE A 130 7.07 8.10 7.88
N GLY A 131 8.09 8.96 8.07
CA GLY A 131 8.07 10.35 7.60
C GLY A 131 8.27 10.52 6.09
N THR A 132 8.95 9.57 5.43
CA THR A 132 9.42 9.68 4.04
C THR A 132 8.36 9.23 3.02
N LYS A 133 7.22 9.90 3.05
CA LYS A 133 6.02 9.54 2.27
C LYS A 133 6.20 9.80 0.78
N LEU A 134 6.93 10.87 0.44
CA LEU A 134 7.10 11.35 -0.94
C LEU A 134 8.42 10.86 -1.57
N LEU A 135 9.14 9.92 -0.94
CA LEU A 135 10.33 9.29 -1.52
C LEU A 135 10.11 8.80 -2.97
N PRO A 136 8.94 8.21 -3.35
CA PRO A 136 8.70 7.80 -4.73
C PRO A 136 8.80 8.94 -5.76
N VAL A 137 8.52 10.17 -5.36
CA VAL A 137 8.59 11.37 -6.21
C VAL A 137 10.05 11.75 -6.49
N TYR A 138 10.92 11.63 -5.48
CA TYR A 138 12.34 12.03 -5.58
C TYR A 138 13.27 10.93 -6.09
N LYS A 139 12.79 9.71 -6.38
CA LYS A 139 13.67 8.63 -6.85
C LYS A 139 14.55 9.01 -8.04
N LYS A 140 14.02 9.79 -9.00
CA LYS A 140 14.79 10.27 -10.17
C LYS A 140 15.77 11.39 -9.85
N ALA A 141 15.58 12.07 -8.72
CA ALA A 141 16.49 13.11 -8.24
C ALA A 141 17.72 12.53 -7.52
N ILE A 142 17.79 11.21 -7.30
CA ILE A 142 18.88 10.58 -6.56
C ILE A 142 19.90 9.97 -7.53
N SER A 143 21.18 10.33 -7.39
CA SER A 143 22.25 9.80 -8.25
C SER A 143 23.61 9.81 -7.57
N LEU A 144 24.62 9.22 -8.21
CA LEU A 144 26.02 9.36 -7.80
C LEU A 144 26.62 10.67 -8.34
N ILE A 145 27.65 11.18 -7.66
CA ILE A 145 28.51 12.23 -8.22
C ILE A 145 29.17 11.67 -9.49
N SER A 146 29.11 12.43 -10.58
CA SER A 146 29.72 12.05 -11.86
C SER A 146 31.09 12.70 -12.01
N ASN A 147 32.01 12.04 -12.73
CA ASN A 147 33.35 12.58 -13.00
C ASN A 147 33.33 13.88 -13.82
N ASN A 148 32.22 14.19 -14.51
CA ASN A 148 32.08 15.39 -15.32
C ASN A 148 31.57 16.60 -14.52
N ASN A 149 31.24 16.43 -13.24
CA ASN A 149 30.78 17.53 -12.41
C ASN A 149 31.99 18.38 -11.98
N ALA A 150 31.89 19.71 -12.08
CA ALA A 150 32.89 20.60 -11.50
C ALA A 150 32.91 20.42 -9.97
N SER A 151 34.02 19.96 -9.43
CA SER A 151 34.23 19.69 -8.00
C SER A 151 35.56 20.26 -7.52
N PHE A 152 35.73 20.34 -6.20
CA PHE A 152 36.97 20.73 -5.55
C PHE A 152 37.15 19.98 -4.23
N ASP A 153 38.38 19.74 -3.84
CA ASP A 153 38.71 19.19 -2.51
C ASP A 153 38.49 20.27 -1.46
N TRP A 154 37.51 20.05 -0.59
CA TRP A 154 37.11 21.04 0.41
C TRP A 154 38.01 20.99 1.65
N ASP A 155 38.36 22.17 2.16
CA ASP A 155 38.99 22.36 3.48
C ASP A 155 38.47 23.64 4.18
N LYS A 156 38.87 23.86 5.43
CA LYS A 156 38.36 24.98 6.26
C LYS A 156 38.73 26.37 5.74
N SER A 157 39.77 26.50 4.91
CA SER A 157 40.22 27.78 4.39
C SER A 157 39.15 28.48 3.54
N PHE A 158 38.33 27.72 2.80
CA PHE A 158 37.26 28.23 1.95
C PHE A 158 36.20 29.04 2.70
N ILE A 159 35.96 28.72 3.98
CA ILE A 159 34.94 29.38 4.81
C ILE A 159 35.52 30.17 5.98
N SER A 160 36.85 30.20 6.12
CA SER A 160 37.55 30.82 7.27
C SER A 160 37.23 32.30 7.51
N LYS A 161 36.83 33.02 6.46
CA LYS A 161 36.45 34.45 6.50
C LYS A 161 34.95 34.67 6.65
N LEU A 162 34.14 33.62 6.61
CA LEU A 162 32.69 33.71 6.73
C LEU A 162 32.28 33.70 8.21
N SER A 163 31.27 34.49 8.52
CA SER A 163 30.57 34.47 9.81
C SER A 163 29.14 33.97 9.62
N ASP A 164 28.56 33.40 10.67
CA ASP A 164 27.16 32.98 10.64
C ASP A 164 26.23 34.21 10.52
N LEU A 165 25.07 34.01 9.92
CA LEU A 165 24.05 35.04 9.80
C LEU A 165 23.31 35.24 11.14
N PRO A 166 22.68 36.42 11.35
CA PRO A 166 21.87 36.65 12.54
C PRO A 166 20.63 35.75 12.58
N ASN A 167 20.17 35.45 13.79
CA ASN A 167 19.03 34.57 14.07
C ASN A 167 17.66 35.27 13.91
N ASN A 168 17.56 36.32 13.10
CA ASN A 168 16.36 37.16 13.01
C ASN A 168 15.22 36.51 12.20
N GLU A 169 15.53 35.59 11.28
CA GLU A 169 14.52 34.96 10.42
C GLU A 169 13.81 33.76 11.07
N VAL A 170 14.35 33.16 12.13
CA VAL A 170 13.88 31.86 12.66
C VAL A 170 12.38 31.84 12.95
N SER A 171 11.87 32.78 13.74
CA SER A 171 10.46 32.80 14.14
C SER A 171 9.51 32.91 12.94
N LYS A 172 9.84 33.77 11.98
CA LYS A 172 9.07 33.96 10.75
C LYS A 172 9.06 32.71 9.88
N GLN A 173 10.22 32.06 9.74
CA GLN A 173 10.35 30.87 8.91
C GLN A 173 9.67 29.65 9.55
N ILE A 174 9.68 29.51 10.88
CA ILE A 174 8.92 28.45 11.57
C ILE A 174 7.41 28.60 11.32
N ASP A 175 6.89 29.83 11.33
CA ASP A 175 5.48 30.10 11.06
C ASP A 175 5.11 29.72 9.61
N ILE A 176 5.93 30.15 8.65
CA ILE A 176 5.80 29.78 7.22
C ILE A 176 5.85 28.25 7.04
N ASP A 177 6.78 27.57 7.71
CA ASP A 177 6.92 26.12 7.65
C ASP A 177 5.69 25.40 8.21
N SER A 178 5.18 25.86 9.34
CA SER A 178 3.98 25.31 9.98
C SER A 178 2.76 25.44 9.07
N LYS A 179 2.56 26.63 8.49
CA LYS A 179 1.47 26.91 7.56
C LYS A 179 1.59 26.10 6.28
N THR A 180 2.79 25.98 5.73
CA THR A 180 3.06 25.13 4.55
C THR A 180 2.73 23.66 4.82
N ASN A 181 3.13 23.13 5.98
CA ASN A 181 2.83 21.76 6.37
C ASN A 181 1.32 21.52 6.55
N LYS A 182 0.59 22.46 7.16
CA LYS A 182 -0.87 22.41 7.32
C LYS A 182 -1.62 22.52 5.99
N LEU A 183 -1.16 23.41 5.11
CA LEU A 183 -1.70 23.56 3.76
C LEU A 183 -1.55 22.28 2.94
N LYS A 184 -0.33 21.70 2.91
CA LYS A 184 -0.11 20.37 2.32
C LYS A 184 -1.02 19.33 2.96
N GLY A 185 -1.15 19.36 4.29
CA GLY A 185 -2.01 18.45 5.04
C GLY A 185 -3.46 18.51 4.58
N PHE A 186 -4.03 19.70 4.44
CA PHE A 186 -5.37 19.89 3.89
C PHE A 186 -5.51 19.25 2.50
N TYR A 187 -4.64 19.61 1.55
CA TYR A 187 -4.69 19.11 0.18
C TYR A 187 -4.67 17.58 0.11
N TYR A 188 -3.65 16.97 0.72
CA TYR A 188 -3.48 15.52 0.67
C TYR A 188 -4.59 14.79 1.43
N SER A 189 -5.02 15.29 2.58
CA SER A 189 -6.08 14.65 3.36
C SER A 189 -7.45 14.80 2.71
N TYR A 190 -7.76 15.95 2.10
CA TYR A 190 -9.01 16.16 1.36
C TYR A 190 -9.07 15.21 0.15
N PHE A 191 -7.97 15.09 -0.59
CA PHE A 191 -7.83 14.15 -1.70
C PHE A 191 -7.89 12.67 -1.26
N LEU A 192 -7.22 12.31 -0.15
CA LEU A 192 -7.37 11.00 0.49
C LEU A 192 -8.82 10.75 0.90
N GLY A 193 -9.56 11.79 1.29
CA GLY A 193 -11.00 11.78 1.48
C GLY A 193 -11.72 11.26 0.25
N ILE A 194 -11.41 11.75 -0.95
CA ILE A 194 -12.00 11.24 -2.20
C ILE A 194 -11.66 9.76 -2.40
N ILE A 195 -10.39 9.38 -2.25
CA ILE A 195 -9.94 7.98 -2.45
C ILE A 195 -10.63 7.01 -1.48
N LEU A 196 -10.80 7.43 -0.23
CA LEU A 196 -11.36 6.62 0.84
C LEU A 196 -12.89 6.68 0.92
N SER A 197 -13.50 7.72 0.33
CA SER A 197 -14.94 7.82 0.20
C SER A 197 -15.45 6.63 -0.60
N SER A 198 -16.59 6.10 -0.19
CA SER A 198 -17.29 5.05 -0.91
C SER A 198 -18.54 5.68 -1.49
N SER A 199 -18.93 5.35 -2.71
CA SER A 199 -20.27 5.74 -3.15
C SER A 199 -21.29 5.14 -2.17
N ILE A 200 -22.41 5.82 -1.90
CA ILE A 200 -23.51 5.28 -1.07
C ILE A 200 -23.93 3.88 -1.60
N LYS A 201 -23.84 3.68 -2.92
CA LYS A 201 -24.13 2.42 -3.62
C LYS A 201 -23.09 1.32 -3.34
N GLU A 202 -21.79 1.64 -3.34
CA GLU A 202 -20.70 0.71 -3.01
C GLU A 202 -20.84 0.18 -1.59
N LYS A 203 -21.29 1.05 -0.67
CA LYS A 203 -21.50 0.71 0.74
C LYS A 203 -22.65 -0.26 0.93
N THR A 204 -23.84 0.06 0.39
CA THR A 204 -25.02 -0.80 0.47
C THR A 204 -24.74 -2.16 -0.13
N LEU A 205 -24.12 -2.21 -1.31
CA LEU A 205 -23.76 -3.46 -1.98
C LEU A 205 -22.75 -4.31 -1.19
N LYS A 206 -21.77 -3.67 -0.53
CA LYS A 206 -20.75 -4.37 0.26
C LYS A 206 -21.30 -4.88 1.60
N GLU A 207 -22.15 -4.11 2.26
CA GLU A 207 -22.81 -4.50 3.51
C GLU A 207 -23.81 -5.63 3.27
N GLU A 208 -24.67 -5.51 2.24
CA GLU A 208 -25.57 -6.58 1.82
C GLU A 208 -24.78 -7.84 1.41
N PHE A 209 -23.65 -7.71 0.72
CA PHE A 209 -22.80 -8.85 0.35
C PHE A 209 -22.15 -9.55 1.55
N ILE A 210 -21.60 -8.80 2.51
CA ILE A 210 -21.01 -9.37 3.73
C ILE A 210 -22.08 -10.10 4.53
N LEU A 211 -23.27 -9.49 4.68
CA LEU A 211 -24.41 -10.07 5.37
C LEU A 211 -24.86 -11.38 4.68
N ILE A 212 -25.02 -11.37 3.36
CA ILE A 212 -25.37 -12.56 2.57
C ILE A 212 -24.30 -13.65 2.72
N SER A 213 -23.01 -13.29 2.65
CA SER A 213 -21.90 -14.23 2.80
C SER A 213 -21.87 -14.87 4.20
N GLN A 214 -22.12 -14.09 5.24
CA GLN A 214 -22.21 -14.57 6.62
C GLN A 214 -23.41 -15.49 6.83
N LEU A 215 -24.58 -15.12 6.32
CA LEU A 215 -25.80 -15.92 6.42
C LEU A 215 -25.70 -17.25 5.65
N ILE A 216 -25.05 -17.23 4.48
CA ILE A 216 -24.71 -18.45 3.74
C ILE A 216 -23.81 -19.35 4.58
N LEU A 217 -22.75 -18.80 5.20
CA LEU A 217 -21.85 -19.57 6.06
C LEU A 217 -22.57 -20.12 7.31
N GLU A 218 -23.45 -19.34 7.95
CA GLU A 218 -24.27 -19.76 9.09
C GLU A 218 -25.24 -20.89 8.72
N PHE A 219 -25.90 -20.79 7.56
CA PHE A 219 -26.77 -21.84 7.03
C PHE A 219 -26.04 -23.17 6.85
N PHE A 220 -24.82 -23.15 6.29
CA PHE A 220 -24.01 -24.36 6.12
C PHE A 220 -23.41 -24.90 7.42
N ASN A 221 -23.28 -24.05 8.46
CA ASN A 221 -22.82 -24.47 9.79
C ASN A 221 -23.97 -25.05 10.65
N GLN A 222 -25.23 -24.78 10.31
CA GLN A 222 -26.38 -25.41 10.96
C GLN A 222 -26.57 -26.84 10.41
N LYS A 223 -26.14 -27.84 11.19
CA LYS A 223 -26.37 -29.26 10.90
C LYS A 223 -27.88 -29.57 10.95
N GLY A 224 -28.56 -29.56 9.80
CA GLY A 224 -29.78 -30.33 9.57
C GLY A 224 -31.09 -29.85 10.23
N LYS A 225 -31.25 -28.57 10.58
CA LYS A 225 -32.56 -28.00 10.96
C LYS A 225 -32.95 -26.88 9.98
N GLN A 226 -33.61 -27.25 8.89
CA GLN A 226 -34.14 -26.31 7.90
C GLN A 226 -35.64 -26.12 8.08
N THR A 227 -36.09 -24.86 8.12
CA THR A 227 -37.31 -24.38 7.45
C THR A 227 -37.45 -22.86 7.59
N SER A 228 -37.16 -22.26 8.77
CA SER A 228 -37.29 -20.80 8.97
C SER A 228 -36.04 -19.98 8.60
N SER A 229 -34.84 -20.56 8.74
CA SER A 229 -33.56 -19.89 8.42
C SER A 229 -33.37 -19.70 6.90
N SER A 230 -33.79 -20.67 6.09
CA SER A 230 -33.70 -20.61 4.61
C SER A 230 -34.54 -19.49 4.02
N GLN A 231 -35.76 -19.27 4.53
CA GLN A 231 -36.66 -18.25 4.01
C GLN A 231 -36.14 -16.83 4.28
N ASN A 232 -35.59 -16.58 5.48
CA ASN A 232 -34.95 -15.29 5.82
C ASN A 232 -33.78 -14.97 4.88
N ILE A 233 -33.01 -15.99 4.46
CA ILE A 233 -31.91 -15.84 3.50
C ILE A 233 -32.46 -15.52 2.10
N ILE A 234 -33.52 -16.20 1.68
CA ILE A 234 -34.20 -15.97 0.40
C ILE A 234 -34.78 -14.55 0.32
N ASP A 235 -35.46 -14.09 1.38
CA ASP A 235 -36.07 -12.75 1.45
C ASP A 235 -34.98 -11.64 1.38
N LYS A 236 -33.82 -11.86 2.01
CA LYS A 236 -32.68 -10.93 1.94
C LYS A 236 -31.99 -10.94 0.57
N LEU A 237 -31.89 -12.10 -0.08
CA LEU A 237 -31.42 -12.21 -1.46
C LEU A 237 -32.36 -11.47 -2.43
N GLU A 238 -33.66 -11.43 -2.15
CA GLU A 238 -34.64 -10.65 -2.92
C GLU A 238 -34.46 -9.14 -2.75
N SER A 239 -34.30 -8.68 -1.51
CA SER A 239 -33.98 -7.28 -1.24
C SER A 239 -32.69 -6.86 -1.95
N PHE A 240 -31.66 -7.70 -1.91
CA PHE A 240 -30.38 -7.41 -2.58
C PHE A 240 -30.51 -7.36 -4.11
N LYS A 241 -31.31 -8.25 -4.70
CA LYS A 241 -31.63 -8.25 -6.12
C LYS A 241 -32.24 -6.91 -6.55
N VAL A 242 -33.22 -6.41 -5.78
CA VAL A 242 -33.87 -5.12 -6.02
C VAL A 242 -32.88 -3.95 -5.86
N SER A 243 -32.01 -3.98 -4.86
CA SER A 243 -30.95 -2.98 -4.67
C SER A 243 -30.01 -2.90 -5.89
N ILE A 244 -29.65 -4.06 -6.47
CA ILE A 244 -28.82 -4.16 -7.67
C ILE A 244 -29.57 -3.65 -8.92
N ASP A 245 -30.80 -4.08 -9.13
CA ASP A 245 -31.62 -3.66 -10.28
C ASP A 245 -31.82 -2.13 -10.30
N ASN A 246 -32.06 -1.54 -9.14
CA ASN A 246 -32.16 -0.08 -8.96
C ASN A 246 -30.81 0.63 -9.16
N ALA A 247 -29.69 0.00 -8.81
CA ALA A 247 -28.35 0.57 -8.98
C ALA A 247 -27.89 0.60 -10.45
N ILE A 248 -28.25 -0.43 -11.22
CA ILE A 248 -27.84 -0.64 -12.62
C ILE A 248 -28.73 0.15 -13.61
N GLY A 249 -29.97 0.46 -13.23
CA GLY A 249 -30.87 1.31 -14.03
C GLY A 249 -31.37 0.61 -15.28
N ASN A 250 -32.39 -0.25 -15.14
CA ASN A 250 -33.25 -0.80 -16.20
C ASN A 250 -32.60 -0.99 -17.59
N LYS A 251 -31.49 -1.72 -17.67
CA LYS A 251 -31.10 -2.36 -18.93
C LYS A 251 -31.89 -3.66 -19.06
N LYS A 252 -32.99 -3.56 -19.79
CA LYS A 252 -33.95 -4.63 -20.06
C LYS A 252 -33.24 -5.82 -20.70
N VAL A 253 -33.26 -6.96 -20.02
CA VAL A 253 -32.67 -8.20 -20.55
C VAL A 253 -33.81 -9.12 -20.97
N LEU A 254 -33.68 -9.67 -22.19
CA LEU A 254 -34.63 -10.58 -22.83
C LEU A 254 -34.71 -11.88 -22.02
N LYS A 255 -35.67 -11.92 -21.08
CA LYS A 255 -36.01 -13.05 -20.20
C LYS A 255 -36.40 -14.34 -20.95
N GLU A 256 -36.76 -14.25 -22.22
CA GLU A 256 -37.53 -15.29 -22.91
C GLU A 256 -36.69 -16.42 -23.53
N GLU A 257 -35.38 -16.22 -23.72
CA GLU A 257 -34.50 -17.28 -24.28
C GLU A 257 -33.83 -18.14 -23.19
N LEU A 258 -33.58 -17.60 -21.99
CA LEU A 258 -32.92 -18.33 -20.90
C LEU A 258 -33.87 -19.21 -20.07
N VAL A 259 -35.16 -18.85 -20.02
CA VAL A 259 -36.19 -19.65 -19.33
C VAL A 259 -36.46 -20.98 -20.05
N LYS A 260 -36.19 -21.06 -21.36
CA LYS A 260 -36.37 -22.30 -22.13
C LYS A 260 -35.33 -23.39 -21.83
N ALA A 261 -34.20 -23.05 -21.21
CA ALA A 261 -33.21 -24.03 -20.78
C ALA A 261 -33.52 -24.67 -19.42
N LYS A 262 -34.53 -24.14 -18.69
CA LYS A 262 -34.76 -24.44 -17.27
C LYS A 262 -35.78 -25.55 -16.99
N TYR A 263 -36.37 -26.15 -18.02
CA TYR A 263 -37.29 -27.27 -17.86
C TYR A 263 -36.94 -28.40 -18.81
N ILE A 264 -35.96 -29.21 -18.42
CA ILE A 264 -35.86 -30.59 -18.88
C ILE A 264 -36.05 -31.44 -17.64
N ASP A 265 -37.29 -31.90 -17.49
CA ASP A 265 -37.68 -32.89 -16.49
C ASP A 265 -36.99 -34.22 -16.80
N ASP A 266 -36.45 -34.88 -15.79
CA ASP A 266 -35.44 -35.94 -15.86
C ASP A 266 -35.99 -37.30 -16.35
N SER A 267 -37.16 -37.33 -16.98
CA SER A 267 -37.93 -38.57 -17.21
C SER A 267 -38.23 -38.94 -18.67
N ASN A 268 -37.83 -38.17 -19.69
CA ASN A 268 -38.19 -38.48 -21.09
C ASN A 268 -36.99 -38.84 -22.00
N ILE A 269 -36.74 -40.14 -22.14
CA ILE A 269 -35.65 -40.76 -22.91
C ILE A 269 -35.64 -40.36 -24.41
N ASN A 270 -36.78 -39.93 -24.96
CA ASN A 270 -36.94 -39.63 -26.40
C ASN A 270 -36.39 -38.23 -26.80
N GLU A 271 -36.24 -37.31 -25.84
CA GLU A 271 -35.66 -35.97 -26.06
C GLU A 271 -34.12 -35.97 -25.98
N GLN A 272 -33.54 -36.84 -25.13
CA GLN A 272 -32.09 -37.07 -25.10
C GLN A 272 -31.57 -37.55 -26.46
N SER A 273 -32.35 -38.36 -27.19
CA SER A 273 -31.96 -38.85 -28.52
C SER A 273 -31.98 -37.73 -29.56
N LYS A 274 -32.89 -36.76 -29.46
CA LYS A 274 -32.93 -35.56 -30.31
C LYS A 274 -31.76 -34.61 -30.00
N LEU A 275 -31.43 -34.40 -28.73
CA LEU A 275 -30.27 -33.62 -28.32
C LEU A 275 -28.96 -34.26 -28.78
N VAL A 276 -28.82 -35.58 -28.63
CA VAL A 276 -27.65 -36.33 -29.11
C VAL A 276 -27.56 -36.30 -30.65
N ASN A 277 -28.67 -36.38 -31.38
CA ASN A 277 -28.68 -36.28 -32.84
C ASN A 277 -28.43 -34.84 -33.33
N PHE A 278 -28.90 -33.82 -32.60
CA PHE A 278 -28.57 -32.41 -32.84
C PHE A 278 -27.07 -32.15 -32.61
N LEU A 279 -26.52 -32.64 -31.49
CA LEU A 279 -25.09 -32.54 -31.18
C LEU A 279 -24.20 -33.31 -32.16
N LYS A 280 -24.67 -34.44 -32.71
CA LYS A 280 -23.98 -35.19 -33.78
C LYS A 280 -24.07 -34.51 -35.16
N GLY A 281 -25.11 -33.71 -35.40
CA GLY A 281 -25.30 -32.94 -36.64
C GLY A 281 -24.46 -31.66 -36.72
N LEU A 282 -24.05 -31.14 -35.56
CA LEU A 282 -23.01 -30.12 -35.45
C LEU A 282 -21.68 -30.80 -35.76
N LYS A 283 -21.15 -30.63 -36.98
CA LYS A 283 -19.81 -31.11 -37.34
C LYS A 283 -18.77 -30.36 -36.51
N LEU A 284 -18.49 -30.89 -35.33
CA LEU A 284 -17.69 -30.28 -34.27
C LEU A 284 -16.20 -30.61 -34.45
N GLU A 285 -15.39 -29.58 -34.67
CA GLU A 285 -13.95 -29.67 -34.43
C GLU A 285 -13.48 -28.52 -33.50
N LYS A 286 -12.75 -28.95 -32.45
CA LYS A 286 -11.65 -28.29 -31.72
C LYS A 286 -11.87 -27.48 -30.43
N GLU A 287 -13.07 -27.27 -29.89
CA GLU A 287 -13.21 -26.59 -28.58
C GLU A 287 -14.28 -27.20 -27.67
N SER A 288 -14.10 -27.04 -26.34
CA SER A 288 -15.02 -27.59 -25.33
C SER A 288 -16.25 -26.69 -25.16
N VAL A 289 -17.42 -27.33 -25.00
CA VAL A 289 -18.73 -26.68 -24.79
C VAL A 289 -18.68 -25.64 -23.65
N TYR A 290 -17.93 -25.93 -22.58
CA TYR A 290 -17.74 -25.03 -21.44
C TYR A 290 -16.97 -23.76 -21.78
N GLN A 291 -15.93 -23.83 -22.61
CA GLN A 291 -15.15 -22.66 -23.03
C GLN A 291 -15.93 -21.75 -24.00
N GLN A 292 -16.76 -22.36 -24.84
CA GLN A 292 -17.62 -21.60 -25.77
C GLN A 292 -18.79 -20.92 -25.05
N LEU A 293 -19.32 -21.54 -23.98
CA LEU A 293 -20.25 -20.91 -23.03
C LEU A 293 -19.57 -19.78 -22.23
N GLU A 294 -18.37 -20.02 -21.71
CA GLU A 294 -17.59 -19.04 -20.93
C GLU A 294 -17.21 -17.80 -21.76
N ASN A 295 -16.99 -17.95 -23.07
CA ASN A 295 -16.73 -16.83 -23.97
C ASN A 295 -17.99 -16.06 -24.37
N LYS A 296 -19.17 -16.69 -24.42
CA LYS A 296 -20.45 -15.99 -24.64
C LYS A 296 -20.98 -15.28 -23.38
N ILE A 297 -20.63 -15.76 -22.19
CA ILE A 297 -21.05 -15.19 -20.89
C ILE A 297 -20.24 -13.93 -20.53
N LYS A 298 -19.02 -13.79 -21.05
CA LYS A 298 -18.11 -12.66 -20.76
C LYS A 298 -18.64 -11.26 -21.15
N ASP A 299 -19.77 -11.15 -21.85
CA ASP A 299 -20.21 -9.91 -22.50
C ASP A 299 -21.50 -9.25 -21.93
N SER A 300 -22.05 -9.60 -20.75
CA SER A 300 -23.19 -8.80 -20.22
C SER A 300 -23.39 -8.74 -18.69
N GLU A 301 -23.93 -7.59 -18.25
CA GLU A 301 -24.33 -7.13 -16.89
C GLU A 301 -25.33 -8.06 -16.13
N ASN A 302 -25.64 -9.24 -16.65
CA ASN A 302 -26.70 -10.14 -16.18
C ASN A 302 -26.30 -11.15 -15.08
N ASP A 303 -25.00 -11.30 -14.84
CA ASP A 303 -24.45 -12.46 -14.12
C ASP A 303 -24.80 -12.51 -12.62
N ILE A 304 -25.04 -11.38 -11.93
CA ILE A 304 -25.39 -11.41 -10.51
C ILE A 304 -26.83 -11.86 -10.28
N LEU A 305 -27.77 -11.38 -11.10
CA LEU A 305 -29.18 -11.74 -10.97
C LEU A 305 -29.37 -13.25 -11.20
N PHE A 306 -28.66 -13.82 -12.19
CA PHE A 306 -28.59 -15.26 -12.40
C PHE A 306 -27.91 -16.00 -11.26
N LEU A 307 -26.84 -15.46 -10.68
CA LEU A 307 -26.21 -16.08 -9.50
C LEU A 307 -27.11 -16.07 -8.26
N ILE A 308 -27.88 -15.00 -8.04
CA ILE A 308 -28.86 -14.89 -6.95
C ILE A 308 -29.99 -15.89 -7.17
N ASP A 309 -30.52 -15.99 -8.39
CA ASP A 309 -31.57 -16.95 -8.73
C ASP A 309 -31.07 -18.40 -8.60
N ASP A 310 -29.84 -18.70 -9.00
CA ASP A 310 -29.18 -19.99 -8.79
C ASP A 310 -28.99 -20.31 -7.30
N LEU A 311 -28.60 -19.32 -6.48
CA LEU A 311 -28.44 -19.50 -5.04
C LEU A 311 -29.78 -19.78 -4.35
N LYS A 312 -30.87 -19.14 -4.79
CA LYS A 312 -32.22 -19.42 -4.31
C LYS A 312 -32.69 -20.83 -4.65
N GLU A 313 -32.50 -21.25 -5.90
CA GLU A 313 -32.82 -22.61 -6.39
C GLU A 313 -32.00 -23.69 -5.66
N TYR A 314 -30.76 -23.35 -5.30
CA TYR A 314 -29.86 -24.22 -4.56
C TYR A 314 -30.17 -24.28 -3.05
N LEU A 315 -30.61 -23.17 -2.44
CA LEU A 315 -31.11 -23.16 -1.06
C LEU A 315 -32.41 -23.98 -0.91
N THR A 316 -33.11 -24.23 -2.02
CA THR A 316 -34.30 -25.08 -2.10
C THR A 316 -33.98 -26.54 -2.48
N ASN A 317 -32.76 -26.89 -2.93
CA ASN A 317 -32.40 -28.26 -3.34
C ASN A 317 -30.97 -28.69 -2.88
N PRO A 318 -30.80 -29.73 -2.03
CA PRO A 318 -29.66 -29.81 -1.11
C PRO A 318 -28.36 -30.50 -1.61
N TYR A 319 -27.85 -30.25 -2.83
CA TYR A 319 -26.62 -30.94 -3.32
C TYR A 319 -25.47 -30.07 -3.89
N SER A 320 -24.28 -30.20 -3.27
CA SER A 320 -22.88 -29.84 -3.68
C SER A 320 -22.17 -28.53 -3.21
N LYS A 321 -21.50 -28.59 -2.04
CA LYS A 321 -20.63 -27.54 -1.44
C LYS A 321 -19.54 -26.92 -2.36
N GLN A 322 -19.16 -27.56 -3.47
CA GLN A 322 -18.04 -27.12 -4.34
C GLN A 322 -18.41 -26.04 -5.37
N ILE A 323 -19.68 -25.94 -5.78
CA ILE A 323 -20.13 -24.95 -6.78
C ILE A 323 -20.18 -23.52 -6.18
N LEU A 324 -20.34 -23.40 -4.86
CA LEU A 324 -20.49 -22.12 -4.18
C LEU A 324 -19.20 -21.30 -4.09
N SER A 325 -18.03 -21.93 -3.87
CA SER A 325 -16.74 -21.20 -3.74
C SER A 325 -16.32 -20.50 -5.04
N VAL A 326 -16.63 -21.12 -6.18
CA VAL A 326 -16.46 -20.55 -7.52
C VAL A 326 -17.44 -19.39 -7.76
N LYS A 327 -18.68 -19.50 -7.24
CA LYS A 327 -19.70 -18.44 -7.33
C LYS A 327 -19.39 -17.22 -6.44
N THR A 328 -18.93 -17.42 -5.20
CA THR A 328 -18.51 -16.34 -4.28
C THR A 328 -17.29 -15.56 -4.79
N SER A 329 -16.31 -16.25 -5.39
CA SER A 329 -15.13 -15.60 -5.98
C SER A 329 -15.46 -14.77 -7.24
N ARG A 330 -16.49 -15.16 -8.01
CA ARG A 330 -17.00 -14.38 -9.16
C ARG A 330 -17.71 -13.10 -8.74
N ILE A 331 -18.57 -13.14 -7.71
CA ILE A 331 -19.19 -11.93 -7.13
C ILE A 331 -18.11 -10.97 -6.61
N THR A 332 -17.11 -11.50 -5.90
CA THR A 332 -15.99 -10.70 -5.37
C THR A 332 -15.24 -9.97 -6.49
N ARG A 333 -15.06 -10.62 -7.65
CA ARG A 333 -14.40 -10.03 -8.82
C ARG A 333 -15.24 -8.94 -9.48
N TYR A 334 -16.53 -9.17 -9.70
CA TYR A 334 -17.41 -8.17 -10.33
C TYR A 334 -17.62 -6.94 -9.44
N VAL A 335 -17.76 -7.11 -8.12
CA VAL A 335 -17.77 -5.98 -7.17
C VAL A 335 -16.47 -5.16 -7.25
N SER A 336 -15.33 -5.83 -7.47
CA SER A 336 -14.05 -5.14 -7.73
C SER A 336 -14.04 -4.34 -9.03
N GLU A 337 -14.80 -4.78 -10.05
CA GLU A 337 -14.94 -4.08 -11.33
C GLU A 337 -15.96 -2.91 -11.24
N LEU A 338 -17.10 -3.08 -10.58
CA LEU A 338 -18.03 -1.98 -10.25
C LEU A 338 -17.36 -0.87 -9.44
N LYS A 339 -16.48 -1.22 -8.49
CA LYS A 339 -15.64 -0.26 -7.76
C LYS A 339 -14.77 0.57 -8.69
N LYS A 340 -14.22 -0.03 -9.74
CA LYS A 340 -13.40 0.68 -10.73
C LYS A 340 -14.23 1.57 -11.65
N GLU A 341 -15.48 1.23 -11.90
CA GLU A 341 -16.37 2.02 -12.77
C GLU A 341 -17.04 3.18 -12.04
N GLU A 342 -17.45 3.03 -10.79
CA GLU A 342 -18.01 4.14 -10.00
C GLU A 342 -16.95 5.15 -9.54
N ARG A 343 -15.73 4.70 -9.22
CA ARG A 343 -14.61 5.62 -8.93
C ARG A 343 -14.27 6.56 -10.09
N LYS A 344 -14.62 6.20 -11.32
CA LYS A 344 -14.48 7.10 -12.50
C LYS A 344 -15.48 8.25 -12.50
N LYS A 345 -16.52 8.26 -11.64
CA LYS A 345 -17.58 9.29 -11.63
C LYS A 345 -17.25 10.51 -10.76
N THR A 346 -16.38 10.40 -9.76
CA THR A 346 -15.74 11.55 -9.10
C THR A 346 -14.36 11.69 -9.69
N ASP A 347 -14.22 12.48 -10.74
CA ASP A 347 -12.92 12.77 -11.33
C ASP A 347 -12.07 13.55 -10.31
N PRO A 348 -11.04 12.94 -9.69
CA PRO A 348 -10.22 13.62 -8.71
C PRO A 348 -9.44 14.80 -9.33
N LEU A 349 -9.39 14.90 -10.66
CA LEU A 349 -8.79 15.99 -11.40
C LEU A 349 -9.63 17.28 -11.35
N SER A 350 -10.96 17.16 -11.31
CA SER A 350 -11.86 18.31 -11.18
C SER A 350 -11.66 19.09 -9.88
N LEU A 351 -11.11 18.44 -8.83
CA LEU A 351 -10.75 19.10 -7.58
C LEU A 351 -9.60 20.10 -7.76
N ILE A 352 -8.61 19.75 -8.59
CA ILE A 352 -7.39 20.54 -8.77
C ILE A 352 -7.70 21.88 -9.43
N GLU A 353 -8.62 21.86 -10.40
CA GLU A 353 -9.03 23.04 -11.16
C GLU A 353 -9.90 24.01 -10.33
N ASN A 354 -10.57 23.51 -9.30
CA ASN A 354 -11.61 24.23 -8.56
C ASN A 354 -11.21 24.61 -7.12
N LEU A 355 -9.94 24.42 -6.75
CA LEU A 355 -9.42 24.74 -5.43
C LEU A 355 -8.25 25.73 -5.55
N ASN A 356 -8.45 26.99 -5.18
CA ASN A 356 -7.44 28.05 -5.30
C ASN A 356 -7.03 28.64 -3.95
N PHE A 357 -5.79 29.14 -3.89
CA PHE A 357 -5.21 29.75 -2.70
C PHE A 357 -4.56 31.08 -3.04
N ASN A 358 -4.54 31.97 -2.06
CA ASN A 358 -3.68 33.13 -2.05
C ASN A 358 -2.90 33.13 -0.73
N GLY A 359 -1.59 32.89 -0.83
CA GLY A 359 -0.75 32.58 0.34
C GLY A 359 -1.27 31.33 1.06
N PHE A 360 -1.54 31.47 2.36
CA PHE A 360 -2.01 30.37 3.23
C PHE A 360 -3.52 30.35 3.43
N LYS A 361 -4.30 30.99 2.55
CA LYS A 361 -5.76 30.99 2.59
C LYS A 361 -6.35 30.40 1.32
N ILE A 362 -7.33 29.53 1.48
CA ILE A 362 -8.20 29.07 0.39
C ILE A 362 -9.05 30.25 -0.05
N THR A 363 -8.96 30.62 -1.33
CA THR A 363 -9.78 31.67 -1.95
C THR A 363 -10.98 31.11 -2.69
N GLN A 364 -10.86 29.90 -3.23
CA GLN A 364 -11.94 29.22 -3.95
C GLN A 364 -11.92 27.74 -3.60
N LEU A 365 -13.11 27.20 -3.34
CA LEU A 365 -13.34 25.77 -3.18
C LEU A 365 -14.69 25.48 -3.84
N GLU A 366 -14.65 24.96 -5.05
CA GLU A 366 -15.84 24.52 -5.77
C GLU A 366 -15.78 23.00 -5.91
N ASP A 367 -16.76 22.33 -5.33
CA ASP A 367 -16.86 20.88 -5.39
C ASP A 367 -18.35 20.53 -5.39
N ASN A 368 -18.80 19.86 -6.45
CA ASN A 368 -20.21 19.49 -6.67
C ASN A 368 -20.79 18.61 -5.55
N PHE A 369 -19.93 18.10 -4.67
CA PHE A 369 -20.30 17.41 -3.46
C PHE A 369 -21.00 18.30 -2.42
N PHE A 370 -20.63 19.58 -2.31
CA PHE A 370 -21.27 20.46 -1.35
C PHE A 370 -22.64 20.89 -1.84
N GLU A 371 -23.63 20.89 -0.95
CA GLU A 371 -24.87 21.63 -1.18
C GLU A 371 -24.56 23.13 -1.31
N LYS A 372 -25.41 23.85 -2.05
CA LYS A 372 -25.23 25.28 -2.35
C LYS A 372 -24.90 26.10 -1.09
N GLY A 373 -23.79 26.82 -1.12
CA GLY A 373 -23.30 27.65 -0.01
C GLY A 373 -22.53 26.92 1.11
N LYS A 374 -22.59 25.59 1.19
CA LYS A 374 -21.85 24.82 2.22
C LYS A 374 -20.34 24.75 1.94
N ALA A 375 -19.93 24.85 0.68
CA ALA A 375 -18.51 24.91 0.30
C ALA A 375 -17.83 26.17 0.87
N ASP A 376 -18.50 27.33 0.82
CA ASP A 376 -18.00 28.59 1.37
C ASP A 376 -17.84 28.52 2.89
N LEU A 377 -18.84 27.97 3.58
CA LEU A 377 -18.79 27.72 5.02
C LEU A 377 -17.60 26.82 5.37
N TYR A 378 -17.45 25.68 4.68
CA TYR A 378 -16.34 24.77 4.93
C TYR A 378 -14.98 25.44 4.66
N ARG A 379 -14.85 26.17 3.55
CA ARG A 379 -13.64 26.94 3.23
C ARG A 379 -13.27 27.92 4.36
N ASN A 380 -14.25 28.64 4.89
CA ASN A 380 -14.01 29.58 5.98
C ASN A 380 -13.60 28.90 7.28
N ILE A 381 -14.22 27.76 7.60
CA ILE A 381 -13.78 26.93 8.73
C ILE A 381 -12.30 26.53 8.55
N ILE A 382 -11.91 26.05 7.37
CA ILE A 382 -10.52 25.65 7.10
C ILE A 382 -9.54 26.82 7.24
N ASN A 383 -9.89 27.97 6.67
CA ASN A 383 -9.05 29.17 6.75
C ASN A 383 -8.84 29.65 8.19
N ASP A 384 -9.86 29.55 9.04
CA ASP A 384 -9.77 29.95 10.44
C ASP A 384 -8.99 28.95 11.31
N ILE A 385 -8.99 27.66 10.95
CA ILE A 385 -8.27 26.63 11.74
C ILE A 385 -6.80 26.46 11.34
N PHE A 386 -6.36 26.99 10.19
CA PHE A 386 -4.95 26.90 9.79
C PHE A 386 -4.01 27.54 10.82
N ASP A 387 -4.42 28.67 11.41
CA ASP A 387 -3.65 29.37 12.44
C ASP A 387 -3.92 28.87 13.86
N TYR A 388 -4.76 27.84 14.01
CA TYR A 388 -5.13 27.32 15.31
C TYR A 388 -3.93 26.60 15.98
N PRO A 389 -3.64 26.85 17.28
CA PRO A 389 -2.39 26.45 17.93
C PRO A 389 -2.24 24.94 18.25
N ILE A 390 -2.90 24.06 17.52
CA ILE A 390 -2.78 22.61 17.66
C ILE A 390 -1.68 22.09 16.72
N ASN A 391 -0.74 21.31 17.27
CA ASN A 391 0.41 20.80 16.52
C ASN A 391 0.70 19.30 16.77
N ASN A 392 0.03 18.70 17.75
CA ASN A 392 0.16 17.29 18.10
C ASN A 392 -1.09 16.79 18.84
N ILE A 393 -1.16 15.48 19.08
CA ILE A 393 -2.31 14.80 19.71
C ILE A 393 -2.62 15.39 21.09
N GLN A 394 -1.60 15.72 21.88
CA GLN A 394 -1.79 16.26 23.24
C GLN A 394 -2.45 17.64 23.17
N THR A 395 -1.89 18.55 22.36
CA THR A 395 -2.49 19.88 22.16
C THR A 395 -3.89 19.80 21.55
N PHE A 396 -4.17 18.80 20.71
CA PHE A 396 -5.52 18.60 20.18
C PHE A 396 -6.51 18.22 21.30
N LYS A 397 -6.12 17.32 22.22
CA LYS A 397 -6.98 16.93 23.36
C LYS A 397 -7.27 18.11 24.28
N GLU A 398 -6.26 18.92 24.56
CA GLU A 398 -6.38 20.12 25.42
C GLU A 398 -7.26 21.20 24.78
N GLU A 399 -7.12 21.40 23.47
CA GLU A 399 -7.80 22.49 22.75
C GLU A 399 -9.10 22.08 22.05
N LYS A 400 -9.48 20.80 22.09
CA LYS A 400 -10.63 20.25 21.34
C LYS A 400 -11.93 21.03 21.58
N ILE A 401 -12.17 21.45 22.81
CA ILE A 401 -13.33 22.24 23.22
C ILE A 401 -13.28 23.65 22.63
N ASN A 402 -12.13 24.33 22.71
CA ASN A 402 -11.94 25.67 22.17
C ASN A 402 -12.03 25.65 20.63
N LEU A 403 -11.50 24.60 20.01
CA LEU A 403 -11.64 24.36 18.57
C LEU A 403 -13.12 24.19 18.19
N ALA A 404 -13.89 23.42 18.97
CA ALA A 404 -15.32 23.28 18.76
C ALA A 404 -16.05 24.63 18.92
N PHE A 405 -15.76 25.41 19.97
CA PHE A 405 -16.31 26.77 20.13
C PHE A 405 -15.99 27.67 18.93
N LYS A 406 -14.75 27.66 18.46
CA LYS A 406 -14.32 28.45 17.29
C LYS A 406 -15.10 28.05 16.03
N VAL A 407 -15.29 26.76 15.79
CA VAL A 407 -16.12 26.28 14.67
C VAL A 407 -17.58 26.67 14.84
N GLY A 408 -18.12 26.58 16.06
CA GLY A 408 -19.49 26.99 16.40
C GLY A 408 -19.75 28.48 16.14
N ALA A 409 -18.77 29.34 16.43
CA ALA A 409 -18.86 30.77 16.14
C ALA A 409 -18.98 31.04 14.63
N ILE A 410 -18.20 30.34 13.80
CA ILE A 410 -18.28 30.44 12.33
C ILE A 410 -19.63 29.94 11.82
N LEU A 411 -20.14 28.83 12.37
CA LEU A 411 -21.47 28.31 12.04
C LEU A 411 -22.58 29.34 12.34
N LYS A 412 -22.51 30.01 13.50
CA LYS A 412 -23.46 31.05 13.90
C LYS A 412 -23.49 32.24 12.93
N GLU A 413 -22.34 32.63 12.37
CA GLU A 413 -22.27 33.72 11.39
C GLU A 413 -22.89 33.33 10.03
N TYR A 414 -22.79 32.05 9.67
CA TYR A 414 -23.21 31.54 8.36
C TYR A 414 -24.67 31.05 8.30
N ILE A 415 -25.24 30.63 9.43
CA ILE A 415 -26.57 30.00 9.47
C ILE A 415 -27.62 31.06 9.82
N PRO A 416 -28.60 31.33 8.92
CA PRO A 416 -29.69 32.24 9.20
C PRO A 416 -30.54 31.77 10.40
N ASN A 417 -30.98 32.71 11.24
CA ASN A 417 -31.81 32.41 12.42
C ASN A 417 -31.21 31.36 13.38
N TRP A 418 -29.89 31.41 13.58
CA TRP A 418 -29.11 30.50 14.43
C TRP A 418 -29.78 30.16 15.78
N GLU A 419 -30.34 31.16 16.48
CA GLU A 419 -30.89 30.96 17.83
C GLU A 419 -32.04 29.94 17.87
N ASN A 420 -32.78 29.77 16.77
CA ASN A 420 -33.91 28.84 16.65
C ASN A 420 -33.61 27.68 15.68
N SER A 421 -32.33 27.45 15.35
CA SER A 421 -31.93 26.50 14.30
C SER A 421 -31.61 25.11 14.87
N LYS A 422 -31.89 24.06 14.08
CA LYS A 422 -31.56 22.67 14.45
C LYS A 422 -30.05 22.44 14.50
N GLU A 423 -29.28 23.21 13.73
CA GLU A 423 -27.83 23.19 13.74
C GLU A 423 -27.25 23.66 15.07
N ARG A 424 -27.86 24.69 15.69
CA ARG A 424 -27.50 25.15 17.04
C ARG A 424 -27.76 24.05 18.06
N ASP A 425 -28.93 23.44 18.06
CA ASP A 425 -29.28 22.35 18.99
C ASP A 425 -28.33 21.15 18.85
N TYR A 426 -28.02 20.78 17.61
CA TYR A 426 -27.04 19.74 17.29
C TYR A 426 -25.65 20.08 17.82
N PHE A 427 -25.19 21.31 17.59
CA PHE A 427 -23.86 21.73 18.01
C PHE A 427 -23.74 21.88 19.53
N ASN A 428 -24.79 22.38 20.20
CA ASN A 428 -24.84 22.42 21.67
C ASN A 428 -24.77 21.01 22.27
N SER A 429 -25.48 20.05 21.67
CA SER A 429 -25.41 18.65 22.10
C SER A 429 -24.01 18.04 21.91
N LEU A 430 -23.29 18.45 20.85
CA LEU A 430 -21.89 18.08 20.66
C LEU A 430 -20.98 18.70 21.73
N MET A 431 -21.18 19.97 22.07
CA MET A 431 -20.43 20.66 23.13
C MET A 431 -20.64 19.98 24.49
N ASP A 432 -21.89 19.69 24.85
CA ASP A 432 -22.22 18.97 26.09
C ASP A 432 -21.61 17.57 26.15
N ASN A 433 -21.47 16.89 25.00
CA ASN A 433 -20.77 15.62 24.92
C ASN A 433 -19.27 15.74 25.20
N ILE A 434 -18.64 16.83 24.76
CA ILE A 434 -17.21 17.07 24.94
C ILE A 434 -16.90 17.52 26.37
N GLU A 435 -17.73 18.42 26.91
CA GLU A 435 -17.57 19.02 28.24
C GLU A 435 -18.05 18.10 29.36
N ASN A 436 -19.29 17.59 29.22
CA ASN A 436 -20.04 16.95 30.29
C ASN A 436 -20.23 15.44 30.05
N TYR A 437 -19.58 14.88 29.03
CA TYR A 437 -19.67 13.47 28.63
C TYR A 437 -21.10 12.97 28.38
N GLN A 438 -22.02 13.88 28.03
CA GLN A 438 -23.41 13.52 27.74
C GLN A 438 -23.51 12.70 26.44
N PRO A 439 -24.47 11.78 26.30
CA PRO A 439 -24.69 11.05 25.05
C PRO A 439 -24.93 12.02 23.88
N PHE A 440 -24.27 11.76 22.75
CA PHE A 440 -24.45 12.53 21.53
C PHE A 440 -24.95 11.63 20.41
N ASP A 441 -26.12 11.97 19.86
CA ASP A 441 -26.64 11.31 18.67
C ASP A 441 -26.12 12.02 17.41
N LEU A 442 -25.09 11.42 16.79
CA LEU A 442 -24.53 11.90 15.53
C LEU A 442 -25.59 12.03 14.42
N LYS A 443 -26.61 11.16 14.40
CA LYS A 443 -27.62 11.08 13.34
C LYS A 443 -28.84 11.96 13.59
N SER A 444 -28.89 12.69 14.70
CA SER A 444 -29.94 13.67 15.00
C SER A 444 -30.01 14.83 13.98
N HIS A 445 -29.00 15.00 13.13
CA HIS A 445 -28.99 15.96 12.03
C HIS A 445 -28.51 15.32 10.71
N SER A 446 -29.13 15.65 9.58
CA SER A 446 -28.86 15.02 8.27
C SER A 446 -27.63 15.56 7.53
N SER A 447 -27.19 16.78 7.85
CA SER A 447 -26.05 17.45 7.20
C SER A 447 -24.74 16.65 7.34
N ILE A 448 -24.18 16.19 6.22
CA ILE A 448 -22.88 15.50 6.16
C ILE A 448 -21.75 16.40 6.69
N LEU A 449 -21.84 17.71 6.44
CA LEU A 449 -20.87 18.70 6.96
C LEU A 449 -20.83 18.68 8.49
N LEU A 450 -21.98 18.78 9.15
CA LEU A 450 -22.05 18.82 10.61
C LEU A 450 -21.66 17.46 11.23
N GLN A 451 -22.11 16.34 10.65
CA GLN A 451 -21.69 15.01 11.09
C GLN A 451 -20.16 14.83 10.96
N SER A 452 -19.57 15.32 9.88
CA SER A 452 -18.12 15.24 9.64
C SER A 452 -17.33 16.10 10.62
N ILE A 453 -17.80 17.32 10.91
CA ILE A 453 -17.22 18.21 11.92
C ILE A 453 -17.29 17.55 13.30
N ALA A 454 -18.46 17.02 13.68
CA ALA A 454 -18.67 16.36 14.96
C ALA A 454 -17.74 15.16 15.14
N LEU A 455 -17.62 14.30 14.12
CA LEU A 455 -16.72 13.15 14.16
C LEU A 455 -15.25 13.56 14.21
N PHE A 456 -14.85 14.60 13.47
CA PHE A 456 -13.50 15.13 13.56
C PHE A 456 -13.18 15.63 14.97
N ILE A 457 -14.06 16.42 15.58
CA ILE A 457 -13.87 16.90 16.95
C ILE A 457 -13.84 15.71 17.91
N GLN A 458 -14.78 14.77 17.82
CA GLN A 458 -14.87 13.62 18.72
C GLN A 458 -13.70 12.64 18.60
N LYS A 459 -13.23 12.36 17.38
CA LYS A 459 -12.34 11.22 17.06
C LYS A 459 -11.12 11.58 16.22
N GLY A 460 -10.82 12.88 16.07
CA GLY A 460 -9.74 13.41 15.23
C GLY A 460 -8.33 13.31 15.81
N GLU A 461 -8.14 12.68 16.97
CA GLU A 461 -6.80 12.49 17.56
C GLU A 461 -5.86 11.71 16.63
N GLU A 462 -6.39 10.73 15.90
CA GLU A 462 -5.65 9.87 14.98
C GLU A 462 -6.46 9.72 13.68
N ALA A 463 -5.77 9.82 12.53
CA ALA A 463 -6.42 9.73 11.22
C ALA A 463 -7.12 8.38 11.02
N GLU A 464 -6.51 7.27 11.42
CA GLU A 464 -7.13 5.94 11.31
C GLU A 464 -8.40 5.82 12.15
N LYS A 465 -8.39 6.33 13.39
CA LYS A 465 -9.56 6.31 14.27
C LYS A 465 -10.70 7.17 13.72
N LEU A 466 -10.37 8.31 13.12
CA LEU A 466 -11.33 9.14 12.42
C LEU A 466 -11.95 8.40 11.23
N ILE A 467 -11.13 7.79 10.37
CA ILE A 467 -11.59 6.99 9.22
C ILE A 467 -12.48 5.83 9.67
N ASP A 468 -12.08 5.11 10.72
CA ASP A 468 -12.88 4.01 11.27
C ASP A 468 -14.20 4.51 11.85
N SER A 469 -14.22 5.70 12.45
CA SER A 469 -15.44 6.32 12.98
C SER A 469 -16.38 6.78 11.86
N LEU A 470 -15.85 7.38 10.79
CA LEU A 470 -16.61 7.73 9.58
C LEU A 470 -17.24 6.48 8.96
N ARG A 471 -16.46 5.39 8.88
CA ARG A 471 -16.93 4.08 8.39
C ARG A 471 -18.04 3.50 9.27
N LYS A 472 -17.82 3.42 10.59
CA LYS A 472 -18.79 2.88 11.57
C LYS A 472 -20.11 3.66 11.57
N ASN A 473 -20.04 4.98 11.44
CA ASN A 473 -21.21 5.85 11.39
C ASN A 473 -21.80 5.99 9.98
N GLN A 474 -21.31 5.18 9.06
CA GLN A 474 -21.84 5.08 7.73
C GLN A 474 -21.82 6.37 6.88
N LEU A 475 -20.90 7.31 7.14
CA LEU A 475 -20.72 8.44 6.23
C LEU A 475 -20.19 7.92 4.88
N SER A 476 -20.69 8.47 3.77
CA SER A 476 -20.24 8.10 2.42
C SER A 476 -19.02 8.88 1.99
N ASP A 477 -18.89 10.12 2.47
CA ASP A 477 -17.85 11.05 2.05
C ASP A 477 -16.94 11.47 3.21
N TYR A 478 -15.63 11.36 3.00
CA TYR A 478 -14.62 11.61 4.03
C TYR A 478 -13.84 12.91 3.81
N ARG A 479 -14.08 13.65 2.71
CA ARG A 479 -13.36 14.87 2.36
C ARG A 479 -13.37 15.91 3.46
N ILE A 480 -14.55 16.19 4.03
CA ILE A 480 -14.74 17.22 5.05
C ILE A 480 -13.92 16.89 6.29
N ALA A 481 -14.13 15.70 6.85
CA ALA A 481 -13.47 15.26 8.09
C ALA A 481 -11.95 15.14 7.93
N LEU A 482 -11.48 14.56 6.82
CA LEU A 482 -10.05 14.43 6.58
C LEU A 482 -9.40 15.77 6.23
N GLY A 483 -10.06 16.65 5.48
CA GLY A 483 -9.56 18.00 5.22
C GLY A 483 -9.39 18.81 6.51
N LEU A 484 -10.34 18.72 7.45
CA LEU A 484 -10.21 19.34 8.79
C LEU A 484 -8.99 18.77 9.53
N TRP A 485 -8.86 17.43 9.53
CA TRP A 485 -7.74 16.74 10.17
C TRP A 485 -6.39 17.18 9.58
N GLY A 486 -6.28 17.22 8.26
CA GLY A 486 -5.09 17.66 7.54
C GLY A 486 -4.73 19.12 7.81
N SER A 487 -5.73 19.99 7.96
CA SER A 487 -5.52 21.42 8.24
C SER A 487 -4.99 21.67 9.65
N ILE A 488 -5.32 20.81 10.61
CA ILE A 488 -4.86 20.91 11.99
C ILE A 488 -3.48 20.27 12.17
N PHE A 489 -3.30 19.02 11.74
CA PHE A 489 -2.07 18.26 12.02
C PHE A 489 -0.99 18.39 10.93
N GLY A 490 -1.39 18.73 9.70
CA GLY A 490 -0.51 18.86 8.56
C GLY A 490 -0.01 17.54 7.96
N PHE A 491 0.64 17.65 6.80
CA PHE A 491 1.06 16.50 6.00
C PHE A 491 2.08 15.61 6.71
N SER A 492 3.02 16.20 7.47
CA SER A 492 4.04 15.46 8.21
C SER A 492 3.42 14.50 9.23
N ALA A 493 2.22 14.76 9.75
CA ALA A 493 1.55 13.90 10.71
C ALA A 493 0.77 12.75 10.06
N LEU A 494 0.46 12.82 8.76
CA LEU A 494 -0.31 11.77 8.09
C LEU A 494 0.38 10.39 8.21
N PRO A 495 -0.33 9.32 8.54
CA PRO A 495 0.24 7.98 8.58
C PRO A 495 0.68 7.48 7.19
N LYS A 496 1.84 6.81 7.12
CA LYS A 496 2.35 6.25 5.86
C LYS A 496 1.40 5.20 5.27
N THR A 497 0.76 4.43 6.14
CA THR A 497 -0.33 3.47 5.83
C THR A 497 -1.43 4.09 4.99
N ILE A 498 -1.82 5.33 5.29
CA ILE A 498 -2.85 6.07 4.55
C ILE A 498 -2.25 6.71 3.30
N THR A 499 -1.11 7.41 3.41
CA THR A 499 -0.52 8.11 2.25
C THR A 499 -0.05 7.17 1.13
N ASN A 500 0.21 5.90 1.42
CA ASN A 500 0.53 4.91 0.39
C ASN A 500 -0.60 4.75 -0.65
N LEU A 501 -1.86 5.03 -0.27
CA LEU A 501 -3.01 5.01 -1.19
C LEU A 501 -2.86 5.99 -2.34
N LEU A 502 -2.15 7.11 -2.12
CA LEU A 502 -1.84 8.10 -3.16
C LEU A 502 -1.02 7.49 -4.31
N PHE A 503 -0.21 6.47 -4.02
CA PHE A 503 0.73 5.87 -4.96
C PHE A 503 0.25 4.53 -5.52
N GLU A 504 -1.01 4.17 -5.28
CA GLU A 504 -1.64 3.04 -5.95
C GLU A 504 -1.82 3.32 -7.44
N LYS A 505 -1.81 2.25 -8.26
CA LYS A 505 -1.77 2.37 -9.72
C LYS A 505 -2.95 3.18 -10.27
N GLU A 506 -4.12 3.05 -9.65
CA GLU A 506 -5.34 3.79 -9.99
C GLU A 506 -5.28 5.29 -9.68
N ASN A 507 -4.51 5.70 -8.66
CA ASN A 507 -4.51 7.08 -8.14
C ASN A 507 -3.31 7.90 -8.63
N ILE A 508 -2.30 7.24 -9.19
CA ILE A 508 -0.98 7.83 -9.43
C ILE A 508 -1.00 9.08 -10.34
N GLU A 509 -1.85 9.11 -11.37
CA GLU A 509 -1.94 10.25 -12.28
C GLU A 509 -2.61 11.46 -11.61
N SER A 510 -3.66 11.22 -10.83
CA SER A 510 -4.32 12.25 -10.04
C SER A 510 -3.42 12.76 -8.91
N THR A 511 -2.71 11.87 -8.22
CA THR A 511 -1.67 12.22 -7.24
C THR A 511 -0.54 13.03 -7.88
N ARG A 512 -0.16 12.71 -9.12
CA ARG A 512 0.86 13.47 -9.84
C ARG A 512 0.45 14.92 -10.05
N ARG A 513 -0.75 15.13 -10.55
CA ARG A 513 -1.28 16.47 -10.81
C ARG A 513 -1.54 17.21 -9.50
N LEU A 514 -2.05 16.53 -8.47
CA LEU A 514 -2.22 17.10 -7.13
C LEU A 514 -0.88 17.61 -6.58
N TYR A 515 0.16 16.76 -6.67
CA TYR A 515 1.50 17.14 -6.25
C TYR A 515 2.00 18.34 -7.05
N GLN A 516 1.86 18.32 -8.38
CA GLN A 516 2.28 19.42 -9.23
C GLN A 516 1.56 20.72 -8.89
N ASP A 517 0.25 20.69 -8.69
CA ASP A 517 -0.55 21.85 -8.30
C ASP A 517 -0.15 22.43 -6.94
N VAL A 518 0.08 21.55 -5.95
CA VAL A 518 0.61 21.96 -4.63
C VAL A 518 1.98 22.63 -4.78
N GLN A 519 2.86 22.09 -5.63
CA GLN A 519 4.18 22.66 -5.84
C GLN A 519 4.12 23.99 -6.59
N ASP A 520 3.34 24.07 -7.67
CA ASP A 520 3.17 25.30 -8.47
C ASP A 520 2.65 26.43 -7.59
N LYS A 521 1.69 26.13 -6.69
CA LYS A 521 1.11 27.09 -5.74
C LYS A 521 2.04 27.46 -4.58
N LEU A 522 2.90 26.55 -4.14
CA LEU A 522 3.89 26.85 -3.08
C LEU A 522 5.10 27.63 -3.61
N HIS A 523 5.49 27.39 -4.86
CA HIS A 523 6.69 27.96 -5.46
C HIS A 523 6.43 29.13 -6.43
N ASN A 524 5.16 29.45 -6.70
CA ASN A 524 4.76 30.44 -7.72
C ASN A 524 5.41 30.19 -9.10
N SER A 525 5.60 28.92 -9.46
CA SER A 525 6.31 28.52 -10.68
C SER A 525 5.69 27.27 -11.29
N HIS A 526 5.31 27.29 -12.58
CA HIS A 526 4.84 26.10 -13.28
C HIS A 526 6.01 25.19 -13.69
N LEU A 527 6.13 24.03 -13.06
CA LEU A 527 7.19 23.06 -13.37
C LEU A 527 6.63 21.64 -13.47
N GLU A 528 6.92 20.94 -14.58
CA GLU A 528 6.47 19.57 -14.76
C GLU A 528 7.11 18.60 -13.75
N VAL A 529 6.28 17.74 -13.15
CA VAL A 529 6.70 16.68 -12.22
C VAL A 529 6.59 15.32 -12.88
N SER A 530 7.69 14.58 -12.92
CA SER A 530 7.70 13.20 -13.44
C SER A 530 7.69 12.19 -12.29
N PHE A 531 6.72 11.28 -12.30
CA PHE A 531 6.67 10.14 -11.37
C PHE A 531 7.37 8.92 -11.98
N ASN A 532 7.98 8.08 -11.14
CA ASN A 532 8.45 6.76 -11.57
C ASN A 532 7.43 5.69 -11.18
N ILE A 533 6.48 5.44 -12.09
CA ILE A 533 5.37 4.48 -11.95
C ILE A 533 5.90 3.04 -11.79
N GLU A 534 6.98 2.67 -12.45
CA GLU A 534 7.52 1.29 -12.48
C GLU A 534 8.07 0.85 -11.13
N SER A 535 8.48 1.80 -10.27
CA SER A 535 9.09 1.53 -8.97
C SER A 535 8.11 1.46 -7.79
N LEU A 536 6.81 1.68 -8.05
CA LEU A 536 5.74 1.78 -7.05
C LEU A 536 4.86 0.52 -6.96
N VAL A 537 4.96 -0.38 -7.93
CA VAL A 537 4.32 -1.69 -7.86
C VAL A 537 5.10 -2.57 -6.88
N LYS A 538 4.75 -2.49 -5.60
CA LYS A 538 5.17 -3.50 -4.61
C LYS A 538 4.63 -4.85 -5.08
N ARG A 539 5.53 -5.74 -5.53
CA ARG A 539 5.22 -7.18 -5.51
C ARG A 539 4.96 -7.53 -4.04
N PRO A 540 3.93 -8.35 -3.73
CA PRO A 540 3.66 -8.74 -2.35
C PRO A 540 4.93 -9.32 -1.73
N VAL A 541 5.44 -8.63 -0.71
CA VAL A 541 6.54 -9.11 0.11
C VAL A 541 6.02 -10.35 0.81
N LYS A 542 6.64 -11.51 0.55
CA LYS A 542 6.48 -12.69 1.41
C LYS A 542 6.91 -12.26 2.81
N ILE A 543 5.95 -12.12 3.71
CA ILE A 543 6.23 -12.12 5.14
C ILE A 543 6.89 -13.48 5.40
N LYS A 544 8.20 -13.45 5.67
CA LYS A 544 8.83 -14.54 6.40
C LYS A 544 8.35 -14.34 7.82
N ASP A 545 7.62 -15.31 8.35
CA ASP A 545 7.36 -15.39 9.78
C ASP A 545 8.73 -15.41 10.48
N GLU A 546 9.13 -14.28 11.07
CA GLU A 546 10.15 -14.28 12.10
C GLU A 546 9.51 -14.88 13.34
N GLU A 547 9.97 -16.07 13.70
CA GLU A 547 9.69 -16.70 14.97
C GLU A 547 9.98 -15.72 16.10
N THR A 548 8.93 -15.27 16.79
CA THR A 548 9.02 -14.61 18.09
C THR A 548 9.85 -15.45 19.04
N PRO A 549 11.02 -14.99 19.51
CA PRO A 549 11.72 -15.66 20.60
C PRO A 549 11.06 -15.21 21.90
N THR A 550 10.17 -16.03 22.44
CA THR A 550 9.74 -15.94 23.84
C THR A 550 10.96 -16.10 24.74
N LYS A 551 11.52 -15.00 25.24
CA LYS A 551 12.36 -15.01 26.46
C LYS A 551 11.59 -14.36 27.60
N ARG A 552 11.12 -15.22 28.51
CA ARG A 552 10.61 -14.88 29.84
C ARG A 552 11.62 -13.97 30.56
N ILE A 553 11.20 -12.74 30.85
CA ILE A 553 11.89 -11.90 31.84
C ILE A 553 11.53 -12.46 33.22
N LYS A 554 12.49 -13.14 33.86
CA LYS A 554 12.47 -13.36 35.31
C LYS A 554 13.18 -12.17 35.95
N THR A 555 12.44 -11.39 36.73
CA THR A 555 12.96 -10.51 37.79
C THR A 555 13.80 -11.31 38.78
N GLN A 556 15.00 -10.82 39.13
CA GLN A 556 15.41 -10.58 40.53
C GLN A 556 16.85 -10.04 40.62
N SER A 557 16.95 -8.87 41.28
CA SER A 557 17.95 -8.41 42.25
C SER A 557 19.39 -8.95 42.24
N VAL A 558 20.30 -7.97 42.20
CA VAL A 558 21.73 -7.93 42.56
C VAL A 558 22.17 -8.90 43.68
N LYS A 559 23.26 -9.66 43.44
CA LYS A 559 24.39 -9.87 44.39
C LYS A 559 25.62 -10.45 43.70
N GLN A 560 26.77 -10.14 44.30
CA GLN A 560 28.15 -10.17 43.80
C GLN A 560 28.86 -11.56 43.84
N VAL A 561 30.07 -11.57 43.23
CA VAL A 561 31.29 -12.37 43.52
C VAL A 561 31.56 -13.63 42.65
N GLN A 562 32.75 -13.64 42.00
CA GLN A 562 33.46 -14.74 41.28
C GLN A 562 33.96 -15.85 42.26
N PRO A 563 34.76 -16.92 41.93
CA PRO A 563 35.41 -17.32 40.66
C PRO A 563 35.45 -18.85 40.32
N ASN A 564 35.97 -19.12 39.11
CA ASN A 564 36.87 -20.24 38.71
C ASN A 564 36.39 -21.71 38.57
N LYS A 565 36.66 -22.27 37.37
CA LYS A 565 37.42 -23.51 37.01
C LYS A 565 36.86 -24.14 35.73
N GLU A 566 37.57 -24.06 34.61
CA GLU A 566 38.59 -24.99 34.08
C GLU A 566 38.06 -26.03 33.06
N LYS A 567 38.62 -25.89 31.84
CA LYS A 567 39.27 -26.92 30.99
C LYS A 567 38.51 -27.80 29.99
N ARG A 568 39.14 -27.80 28.79
CA ARG A 568 39.44 -28.87 27.82
C ARG A 568 38.33 -29.24 26.82
N SER A 569 38.44 -28.90 25.52
CA SER A 569 39.37 -29.31 24.45
C SER A 569 39.01 -30.65 23.78
N SER A 570 38.69 -30.63 22.49
CA SER A 570 39.30 -31.52 21.47
C SER A 570 38.83 -31.18 20.05
N VAL A 571 39.77 -31.39 19.13
CA VAL A 571 39.77 -31.16 17.68
C VAL A 571 39.36 -32.47 16.97
N ILE A 572 39.09 -32.41 15.65
CA ILE A 572 39.49 -33.38 14.59
C ILE A 572 38.35 -33.84 13.64
N GLU A 573 38.46 -33.31 12.40
CA GLU A 573 38.44 -33.97 11.07
C GLU A 573 37.19 -34.57 10.42
N GLN A 574 37.39 -34.80 9.12
CA GLN A 574 36.50 -34.77 7.97
C GLN A 574 36.24 -36.17 7.37
N LYS A 575 35.02 -36.36 6.82
CA LYS A 575 34.63 -37.17 5.62
C LYS A 575 34.92 -38.70 5.66
N PRO A 576 34.40 -39.59 4.76
CA PRO A 576 33.80 -39.38 3.42
C PRO A 576 32.55 -40.24 3.01
N VAL A 577 31.92 -39.87 1.85
CA VAL A 577 31.40 -40.70 0.70
C VAL A 577 30.32 -41.78 1.02
N SER A 578 29.27 -42.13 0.25
CA SER A 578 28.77 -41.98 -1.13
C SER A 578 27.32 -42.50 -1.20
N SER A 579 26.50 -41.98 -2.14
CA SER A 579 25.87 -42.82 -3.19
C SER A 579 25.21 -41.95 -4.27
N GLN A 580 25.75 -42.05 -5.48
CA GLN A 580 25.16 -41.58 -6.74
C GLN A 580 24.01 -42.52 -7.13
N GLN A 581 22.94 -42.04 -7.76
CA GLN A 581 22.69 -42.05 -9.22
C GLN A 581 21.27 -41.48 -9.44
N THR A 582 20.86 -40.76 -10.49
CA THR A 582 21.40 -40.39 -11.81
C THR A 582 20.76 -39.05 -12.27
N ASN A 583 21.54 -38.20 -12.95
CA ASN A 583 21.07 -37.00 -13.65
C ASN A 583 21.46 -37.16 -15.12
N ASP A 584 20.51 -37.24 -16.05
CA ASP A 584 20.80 -37.06 -17.47
C ASP A 584 20.91 -35.57 -17.78
N ASN A 585 22.09 -35.00 -17.54
CA ASN A 585 22.42 -33.67 -18.03
C ASN A 585 22.91 -33.76 -19.49
N PRO A 586 22.50 -32.82 -20.37
CA PRO A 586 22.93 -32.81 -21.78
C PRO A 586 24.45 -32.68 -21.90
N LYS A 587 25.03 -33.24 -22.98
CA LYS A 587 26.48 -33.18 -23.26
C LYS A 587 26.82 -31.94 -24.09
N CYS A 588 27.99 -31.38 -23.83
CA CYS A 588 28.49 -30.19 -24.49
C CYS A 588 28.74 -30.49 -25.98
N PRO A 589 28.12 -29.75 -26.90
CA PRO A 589 28.28 -30.00 -28.33
C PRO A 589 29.69 -29.70 -28.85
N LYS A 590 30.51 -28.94 -28.09
CA LYS A 590 31.88 -28.61 -28.49
C LYS A 590 32.95 -29.60 -28.00
N CYS A 591 32.75 -30.25 -26.86
CA CYS A 591 33.80 -31.09 -26.26
C CYS A 591 33.27 -32.39 -25.61
N GLY A 592 31.99 -32.71 -25.79
CA GLY A 592 31.34 -33.92 -25.28
C GLY A 592 31.21 -34.01 -23.75
N SER A 593 31.77 -33.06 -23.01
CA SER A 593 31.75 -33.06 -21.54
C SER A 593 30.37 -32.65 -21.01
N GLU A 594 30.02 -33.04 -19.78
CA GLU A 594 28.68 -32.75 -19.25
C GLU A 594 28.39 -31.24 -19.20
N MET A 595 27.15 -30.85 -19.45
CA MET A 595 26.72 -29.47 -19.30
C MET A 595 26.06 -29.24 -17.94
N ILE A 596 26.34 -28.09 -17.36
CA ILE A 596 25.84 -27.67 -16.06
C ILE A 596 24.89 -26.50 -16.28
N LEU A 597 23.74 -26.52 -15.59
CA LEU A 597 22.80 -25.41 -15.63
C LEU A 597 23.42 -24.18 -14.96
N ARG A 598 23.53 -23.08 -15.71
CA ARG A 598 24.09 -21.80 -15.28
C ARG A 598 23.09 -20.68 -15.59
N TYR A 599 23.30 -19.52 -14.96
CA TYR A 599 22.42 -18.36 -15.12
C TYR A 599 23.21 -17.17 -15.67
N ARG A 600 22.66 -16.48 -16.66
CA ARG A 600 23.29 -15.29 -17.24
C ARG A 600 23.24 -14.14 -16.23
N LYS A 601 24.38 -13.47 -15.99
CA LYS A 601 24.46 -12.36 -15.03
C LYS A 601 23.57 -11.16 -15.39
N LYS A 602 23.27 -10.95 -16.68
CA LYS A 602 22.52 -9.76 -17.16
C LYS A 602 21.01 -9.89 -16.97
N ASP A 603 20.43 -11.08 -17.13
CA ASP A 603 18.98 -11.30 -17.15
C ASP A 603 18.51 -12.48 -16.29
N ASN A 604 19.43 -13.14 -15.59
CA ASN A 604 19.20 -14.30 -14.74
C ASN A 604 18.45 -15.46 -15.41
N LYS A 605 18.52 -15.57 -16.75
CA LYS A 605 17.92 -16.70 -17.47
C LYS A 605 18.82 -17.94 -17.40
N PRO A 606 18.24 -19.14 -17.17
CA PRO A 606 18.99 -20.39 -17.17
C PRO A 606 19.46 -20.76 -18.58
N PHE A 607 20.66 -21.32 -18.68
CA PHE A 607 21.22 -21.94 -19.87
C PHE A 607 22.16 -23.07 -19.45
N TYR A 608 22.41 -24.05 -20.31
CA TYR A 608 23.43 -25.07 -20.05
C TYR A 608 24.79 -24.55 -20.51
N GLY A 609 25.78 -24.56 -19.63
CA GLY A 609 27.18 -24.21 -19.95
C GLY A 609 28.11 -25.39 -19.66
N CYS A 610 29.14 -25.57 -20.49
CA CYS A 610 30.08 -26.67 -20.35
C CYS A 610 30.68 -26.75 -18.94
N SER A 611 30.77 -27.96 -18.38
CA SER A 611 31.40 -28.23 -17.08
C SER A 611 32.87 -27.82 -17.03
N LYS A 612 33.58 -27.86 -18.16
CA LYS A 612 35.00 -27.48 -18.28
C LYS A 612 35.24 -25.98 -18.48
N TYR A 613 34.21 -25.14 -18.39
CA TYR A 613 34.36 -23.69 -18.55
C TYR A 613 35.20 -23.08 -17.41
N GLY A 614 36.32 -22.45 -17.75
CA GLY A 614 37.15 -21.65 -16.84
C GLY A 614 38.24 -22.40 -16.06
N TRP A 615 38.61 -23.62 -16.46
CA TRP A 615 39.62 -24.42 -15.73
C TRP A 615 41.08 -24.06 -16.07
N ASP A 616 41.47 -23.92 -17.35
CA ASP A 616 42.73 -23.29 -17.79
C ASP A 616 42.63 -22.77 -19.25
N LYS A 617 43.56 -21.92 -19.74
CA LYS A 617 43.47 -21.32 -21.09
C LYS A 617 43.65 -22.31 -22.27
N LYS A 618 44.25 -23.47 -22.06
CA LYS A 618 44.44 -24.55 -23.05
C LYS A 618 43.31 -25.61 -23.02
N THR A 619 42.59 -25.76 -21.91
CA THR A 619 41.56 -26.82 -21.72
C THR A 619 40.14 -26.32 -21.43
N SER A 620 39.95 -25.00 -21.28
CA SER A 620 38.63 -24.40 -21.06
C SER A 620 37.75 -24.50 -22.31
N CYS A 621 36.52 -25.01 -22.13
CA CYS A 621 35.51 -25.09 -23.18
C CYS A 621 34.34 -24.16 -22.88
N ASP A 622 33.94 -23.36 -23.85
CA ASP A 622 32.88 -22.33 -23.77
C ASP A 622 31.54 -22.77 -24.39
N GLY A 623 31.34 -24.06 -24.64
CA GLY A 623 30.08 -24.56 -25.23
C GLY A 623 28.86 -24.26 -24.36
N THR A 624 27.78 -23.77 -24.99
CA THR A 624 26.51 -23.44 -24.32
C THR A 624 25.30 -23.94 -25.10
N LEU A 625 24.20 -24.27 -24.40
CA LEU A 625 22.91 -24.66 -24.98
C LEU A 625 21.80 -23.81 -24.35
N GLN A 626 20.95 -23.18 -25.18
CA GLN A 626 19.82 -22.37 -24.71
C GLN A 626 18.59 -23.26 -24.49
N LEU A 627 17.86 -23.02 -23.39
CA LEU A 627 16.65 -23.77 -23.04
C LEU A 627 15.43 -23.20 -23.77
N LYS A 628 15.33 -23.38 -25.10
CA LYS A 628 14.07 -23.34 -25.86
C LYS A 628 14.20 -24.15 -27.14
N ASP A 629 13.42 -25.24 -27.21
CA ASP A 629 12.67 -25.73 -28.38
C ASP A 629 12.36 -27.22 -28.17
N ILE A 630 11.28 -27.52 -27.43
CA ILE A 630 10.58 -28.82 -27.52
C ILE A 630 9.07 -28.51 -27.42
N PRO A 631 8.25 -28.86 -28.43
CA PRO A 631 6.81 -28.64 -28.43
C PRO A 631 6.12 -29.61 -27.47
N VAL A 632 5.20 -29.11 -26.64
CA VAL A 632 4.46 -29.92 -25.67
C VAL A 632 3.15 -30.40 -26.26
N ASN A 633 3.01 -31.71 -26.38
CA ASN A 633 1.75 -32.40 -26.66
C ASN A 633 0.91 -32.51 -25.37
N LYS A 634 -0.41 -32.40 -25.54
CA LYS A 634 -1.45 -32.36 -24.49
C LYS A 634 -1.67 -33.74 -23.85
N GLU A 635 -1.67 -33.81 -22.52
CA GLU A 635 -2.46 -34.79 -21.75
C GLU A 635 -3.03 -34.15 -20.46
N THR A 636 -4.23 -34.59 -20.10
CA THR A 636 -5.13 -34.13 -19.04
C THR A 636 -4.50 -34.15 -17.64
N LYS A 637 -4.43 -32.99 -16.97
CA LYS A 637 -3.95 -32.89 -15.57
C LYS A 637 -5.03 -33.31 -14.57
N LYS A 638 -4.77 -34.39 -13.80
CA LYS A 638 -5.36 -34.55 -12.45
C LYS A 638 -4.94 -33.34 -11.59
N ASP A 639 -5.70 -32.99 -10.55
CA ASP A 639 -5.29 -31.94 -9.62
C ASP A 639 -4.54 -32.51 -8.40
N LEU A 640 -3.84 -31.63 -7.67
CA LEU A 640 -2.99 -32.03 -6.53
C LEU A 640 -3.79 -32.70 -5.40
N SER A 641 -5.01 -32.23 -5.16
CA SER A 641 -5.89 -32.77 -4.11
C SER A 641 -6.24 -34.23 -4.40
N THR A 642 -6.65 -34.51 -5.64
CA THR A 642 -7.03 -35.85 -6.09
C THR A 642 -5.85 -36.82 -5.93
N VAL A 643 -4.64 -36.41 -6.32
CA VAL A 643 -3.45 -37.27 -6.27
C VAL A 643 -2.99 -37.56 -4.84
N ILE A 644 -3.06 -36.58 -3.94
CA ILE A 644 -2.72 -36.78 -2.52
C ILE A 644 -3.74 -37.71 -1.84
N ILE A 645 -5.03 -37.50 -2.08
CA ILE A 645 -6.09 -38.36 -1.52
C ILE A 645 -6.01 -39.78 -2.08
N GLU A 646 -5.75 -39.93 -3.39
CA GLU A 646 -5.51 -41.23 -4.04
C GLU A 646 -4.33 -41.96 -3.39
N PHE A 647 -3.21 -41.27 -3.17
CA PHE A 647 -2.05 -41.86 -2.51
C PHE A 647 -2.35 -42.35 -1.08
N ILE A 648 -3.09 -41.56 -0.29
CA ILE A 648 -3.43 -41.94 1.09
C ILE A 648 -4.51 -43.03 1.16
N ASN A 649 -5.44 -43.07 0.20
CA ASN A 649 -6.40 -44.17 0.12
C ASN A 649 -5.72 -45.50 -0.25
N ILE A 650 -4.64 -45.46 -1.05
CA ILE A 650 -3.87 -46.66 -1.43
C ILE A 650 -2.93 -47.11 -0.30
N ASN A 651 -2.19 -46.16 0.30
CA ASN A 651 -1.07 -46.47 1.20
C ASN A 651 -1.40 -46.30 2.69
N GLY A 652 -2.58 -45.77 3.02
CA GLY A 652 -2.97 -45.47 4.40
C GLY A 652 -2.07 -44.42 5.05
N HIS A 653 -1.78 -44.59 6.34
CA HIS A 653 -0.96 -43.67 7.13
C HIS A 653 0.50 -43.66 6.63
N SER A 654 0.90 -42.56 5.99
CA SER A 654 2.16 -42.48 5.23
C SER A 654 2.98 -41.24 5.61
N LYS A 655 4.30 -41.23 5.36
CA LYS A 655 5.11 -40.02 5.54
C LYS A 655 4.83 -39.03 4.44
N LEU A 656 4.89 -37.73 4.75
CA LEU A 656 4.71 -36.68 3.74
C LEU A 656 5.77 -36.71 2.63
N SER A 657 6.98 -37.20 2.92
CA SER A 657 8.05 -37.38 1.93
C SER A 657 7.67 -38.36 0.83
N ASP A 658 6.84 -39.34 1.15
CA ASP A 658 6.56 -40.49 0.29
C ASP A 658 5.47 -40.17 -0.74
N ILE A 659 4.73 -39.08 -0.50
CA ILE A 659 3.74 -38.50 -1.42
C ILE A 659 4.42 -37.79 -2.60
N ILE A 660 5.62 -37.24 -2.38
CA ILE A 660 6.30 -36.38 -3.37
C ILE A 660 6.62 -37.12 -4.67
N PRO A 661 7.19 -38.34 -4.65
CA PRO A 661 7.40 -39.13 -5.86
C PRO A 661 6.10 -39.39 -6.61
N PHE A 662 5.02 -39.74 -5.90
CA PHE A 662 3.71 -40.06 -6.49
C PHE A 662 3.05 -38.84 -7.12
N VAL A 663 3.11 -37.68 -6.45
CA VAL A 663 2.65 -36.40 -7.00
C VAL A 663 3.46 -36.00 -8.24
N LYS A 664 4.79 -36.18 -8.19
CA LYS A 664 5.66 -35.90 -9.33
C LYS A 664 5.31 -36.81 -10.50
N GLU A 665 5.04 -38.09 -10.26
CA GLU A 665 4.65 -39.05 -11.30
C GLU A 665 3.32 -38.65 -11.96
N LYS A 666 2.27 -38.40 -11.16
CA LYS A 666 0.91 -38.17 -11.69
C LYS A 666 0.68 -36.76 -12.24
N LEU A 667 1.40 -35.76 -11.76
CA LEU A 667 1.19 -34.35 -12.13
C LEU A 667 2.35 -33.72 -12.89
N ASN A 668 3.49 -34.40 -12.95
CA ASN A 668 4.74 -33.88 -13.49
C ASN A 668 5.19 -32.55 -12.84
N ILE A 669 4.86 -32.35 -11.56
CA ILE A 669 5.21 -31.16 -10.77
C ILE A 669 5.93 -31.60 -9.49
N LYS A 670 7.08 -30.99 -9.20
CA LYS A 670 7.83 -31.23 -7.96
C LYS A 670 7.30 -30.35 -6.83
N TYR A 671 6.86 -30.98 -5.75
CA TYR A 671 6.58 -30.33 -4.46
C TYR A 671 7.62 -30.74 -3.44
N ASN A 672 7.90 -29.88 -2.46
CA ASN A 672 8.66 -30.27 -1.28
C ASN A 672 7.71 -30.61 -0.11
N VAL A 673 8.26 -31.23 0.94
CA VAL A 673 7.46 -31.69 2.10
C VAL A 673 6.68 -30.54 2.73
N SER A 674 7.29 -29.36 2.85
CA SER A 674 6.64 -28.17 3.42
C SER A 674 5.49 -27.66 2.55
N ASN A 675 5.61 -27.74 1.22
CA ASN A 675 4.53 -27.37 0.31
C ASN A 675 3.35 -28.34 0.41
N ILE A 676 3.59 -29.66 0.45
CA ILE A 676 2.54 -30.66 0.62
C ILE A 676 1.89 -30.52 2.01
N GLU A 677 2.69 -30.26 3.04
CA GLU A 677 2.19 -30.02 4.41
C GLU A 677 1.27 -28.80 4.49
N SER A 678 1.69 -27.65 3.93
CA SER A 678 0.85 -26.44 3.90
C SER A 678 -0.42 -26.71 3.10
N TYR A 679 -0.29 -27.35 1.94
CA TYR A 679 -1.43 -27.64 1.09
C TYR A 679 -2.47 -28.53 1.79
N ILE A 680 -2.03 -29.56 2.52
CA ILE A 680 -2.93 -30.40 3.32
C ILE A 680 -3.60 -29.59 4.44
N LYS A 681 -2.85 -28.72 5.15
CA LYS A 681 -3.40 -27.84 6.20
C LYS A 681 -4.44 -26.86 5.66
N ASP A 682 -4.19 -26.30 4.49
CA ASP A 682 -4.97 -25.20 3.95
C ASP A 682 -6.20 -25.71 3.16
N PHE A 683 -6.07 -26.86 2.48
CA PHE A 683 -7.08 -27.33 1.51
C PHE A 683 -7.66 -28.72 1.80
N LEU A 684 -6.96 -29.62 2.50
CA LEU A 684 -7.41 -31.01 2.74
C LEU A 684 -7.64 -31.36 4.21
N LYS A 685 -7.63 -30.35 5.11
CA LYS A 685 -7.73 -30.54 6.56
C LYS A 685 -9.03 -31.17 7.05
N GLU A 686 -10.08 -31.26 6.24
CA GLU A 686 -11.34 -31.92 6.62
C GLU A 686 -11.33 -33.43 6.32
N GLU A 687 -10.43 -33.88 5.43
CA GLU A 687 -10.35 -35.27 4.97
C GLU A 687 -9.09 -35.97 5.49
N LEU A 688 -7.99 -35.23 5.64
CA LEU A 688 -6.69 -35.71 6.06
C LEU A 688 -6.25 -35.00 7.35
N GLU A 689 -5.49 -35.72 8.17
CA GLU A 689 -4.84 -35.17 9.35
C GLU A 689 -3.35 -35.43 9.33
N LEU A 690 -2.61 -34.41 9.77
CA LEU A 690 -1.15 -34.46 9.91
C LEU A 690 -0.80 -34.88 11.32
N ASP A 691 0.08 -35.86 11.45
CA ASP A 691 0.55 -36.35 12.73
C ASP A 691 2.05 -36.70 12.68
N LYS A 692 2.55 -37.34 13.74
CA LYS A 692 3.91 -37.89 13.76
C LYS A 692 3.88 -39.37 13.43
N LEU A 693 4.59 -39.76 12.38
CA LEU A 693 4.84 -41.15 12.01
C LEU A 693 6.32 -41.46 12.26
N GLY A 694 6.62 -41.97 13.46
CA GLY A 694 7.98 -42.15 13.96
C GLY A 694 8.71 -40.81 14.19
N LYS A 695 9.91 -40.64 13.63
CA LYS A 695 10.69 -39.38 13.67
C LYS A 695 10.32 -38.40 12.54
N SER A 696 9.36 -38.75 11.68
CA SER A 696 8.97 -37.95 10.50
C SER A 696 7.52 -37.47 10.60
N LYS A 697 7.17 -36.45 9.81
CA LYS A 697 5.79 -35.98 9.69
C LYS A 697 4.98 -36.93 8.82
N GLY A 698 3.88 -37.42 9.35
CA GLY A 698 2.93 -38.32 8.72
C GLY A 698 1.65 -37.62 8.31
N VAL A 699 0.89 -38.28 7.44
CA VAL A 699 -0.49 -37.93 7.12
C VAL A 699 -1.31 -39.20 7.00
N LYS A 700 -2.54 -39.14 7.51
CA LYS A 700 -3.53 -40.21 7.40
C LYS A 700 -4.91 -39.63 7.18
N LYS A 701 -5.85 -40.51 6.86
CA LYS A 701 -7.27 -40.16 6.78
C LYS A 701 -7.78 -39.84 8.18
N ARG A 702 -8.57 -38.78 8.32
CA ARG A 702 -9.14 -38.43 9.63
C ARG A 702 -10.26 -39.42 10.00
N ASP A 703 -10.14 -40.05 11.17
CA ASP A 703 -11.17 -40.96 11.69
C ASP A 703 -12.43 -40.16 12.07
N LYS A 704 -13.54 -40.37 11.35
CA LYS A 704 -14.85 -39.81 11.71
C LYS A 704 -15.55 -40.79 12.66
N GLY A 705 -15.30 -40.66 13.96
CA GLY A 705 -15.87 -41.54 14.99
C GLY A 705 -16.38 -40.81 16.25
N MET A 706 -17.71 -40.67 16.31
CA MET A 706 -18.61 -40.64 17.48
C MET A 706 -18.31 -39.74 18.70
N PHE A 707 -19.16 -38.71 18.84
CA PHE A 707 -19.51 -37.92 20.03
C PHE A 707 -18.38 -37.22 20.81
N LYS A 708 -18.16 -35.95 20.44
CA LYS A 708 -18.57 -34.79 21.25
C LYS A 708 -18.94 -33.63 20.34
#